data_AF-A0A167Z467-F1
#
_entry.id   AF-A0A167Z467-F1
#
_cell.length_a   1.000
_cell.length_b   1.000
_cell.length_c   1.000
_cell.angle_alpha   90.00
_cell.angle_beta   90.00
_cell.angle_gamma   90.00
#
_symmetry.space_group_name_H-M   'P 1'
#
loop_
_entity.id
_entity.type
_entity.pdbx_description
1 polymer ?
#
loop_
_entity_poly.entity_id
_entity_poly.type
_entity_poly.pdbx_seq_one_letter_code
_entity_poly.pdbx_strand_id
1 'polypeptide(L)'
;MATTKENAVPPGMENFTIGLIGMGDMGRLYALRLAAAGWRIIACDRQDKYESLQDEFSGKKNITILRDGHLVSRASDYIIYSVEAAAIGHVVKEYGPSTKQNAIVGGQTSCKDPEIKAFEAFLPSDVDIVSCHSLHGPGVDTRGQPLVLIKHRASDESFAKVETVLRCLGSKHVYLTAAMHDRITADTQAVTHVAFLSMGKAWHASQQFPWEGARYVGGIENVKINLMLRIYAQKYHVYAGLAITNPEARRQIAQYAASTTELFKLMLEGKADELRRRVYAAKDKVFGTPEHPKWEETPLLDDGLLDRFGLGERPEHTLPNNHLSLLAMVDCWSALGIVPYDHMLCSTPLFRLRLGVTESLFRDTAKLDEALRVAVDDNTFRSDDLEFTFAARGWAECVSLGHFETWKERFVVTQNFFKPRFAEAKEVGNAMVKALLETRDDDDDDDSKQQQRRVESLCESKARTAAAIFCLESQPNGGTDPMGIFNQKAGFKIATPTVRKVLVPIEIAKLKPKPRDASSAPPTFRSGSNAGGRAGTSSQTHTTSTVSPRASVSSANRKSQSPYPASSADERQRGRGIRNGDRKRKLVSASAHRSSPASDRIDFDGDSDTGDEDWEAALNAQEQRKRLRLRSNHSVDLDRRLVHPVLRGTLPGNGTKEDGGDKVCGDEGKGEGEKPQEQNAPEPDLIHAESVASVALKCVPVLNAAVEDVLVELQYPGSPHRERYELVWGKDKIDAVKDIKTIIRYIAEVYLTDEQASPFLDPTTGIVRQLERASSDTVKDVNMFKAALRDFNSRLLALHSNGTLATNLSLRHDLPSHLVAFILDQVYDRTVAPKVELLRKYENGTDNVYGELLHPFVTDILVERLKMTSGQVFVDLGSGVGNVVLQAALEVGCESWGCEMMENACNLAEEQKKEFAARCRLWGISPGEVHLERGDFRSNAPVQRVLKRADVVLVNNQAFTSQLNDDLVRMFLDFKPGCKIVSLKSFVHDHKSASHNINDVGSTILDVETLRYPEGYVSWTGAAGSFCISTRK
;
A
#
# COMPACT_ATOMS: atom_id res chain seq x y z
N MET A 1 6.51 -44.76 -29.33
CA MET A 1 6.48 -43.67 -30.34
C MET A 1 5.16 -42.92 -30.21
N ALA A 2 5.00 -41.77 -30.88
CA ALA A 2 3.84 -40.88 -30.78
C ALA A 2 3.65 -40.15 -29.43
N THR A 3 4.67 -39.41 -29.00
CA THR A 3 4.44 -38.19 -28.21
C THR A 3 4.03 -37.06 -29.17
N THR A 4 2.93 -36.36 -28.88
CA THR A 4 2.30 -35.41 -29.81
C THR A 4 2.99 -34.05 -29.86
N LYS A 5 3.07 -33.47 -31.07
CA LYS A 5 3.58 -32.10 -31.32
C LYS A 5 2.47 -31.04 -31.21
N GLU A 6 1.76 -30.98 -30.09
CA GLU A 6 0.57 -30.12 -29.97
C GLU A 6 0.85 -28.66 -29.59
N ASN A 7 2.01 -28.39 -28.99
CA ASN A 7 2.48 -27.05 -28.62
C ASN A 7 3.57 -26.53 -29.59
N ALA A 8 3.22 -26.45 -30.87
CA ALA A 8 3.99 -25.75 -31.88
C ALA A 8 3.14 -24.62 -32.49
N VAL A 9 3.76 -23.47 -32.76
CA VAL A 9 3.10 -22.33 -33.44
C VAL A 9 2.49 -22.80 -34.77
N PRO A 10 1.21 -22.50 -35.07
CA PRO A 10 0.56 -22.94 -36.30
C PRO A 10 1.24 -22.40 -37.57
N PRO A 11 1.21 -23.16 -38.68
CA PRO A 11 1.62 -22.64 -39.99
C PRO A 11 0.84 -21.37 -40.36
N GLY A 12 1.54 -20.32 -40.79
CA GLY A 12 0.98 -19.00 -41.06
C GLY A 12 0.95 -18.05 -39.85
N MET A 13 1.36 -18.47 -38.66
CA MET A 13 1.50 -17.61 -37.47
C MET A 13 2.95 -17.52 -36.95
N GLU A 14 3.96 -17.94 -37.73
CA GLU A 14 5.37 -18.06 -37.32
C GLU A 14 6.02 -16.72 -36.92
N ASN A 15 5.48 -15.60 -37.43
CA ASN A 15 5.93 -14.25 -37.11
C ASN A 15 5.02 -13.52 -36.09
N PHE A 16 3.95 -14.17 -35.62
CA PHE A 16 2.94 -13.55 -34.77
C PHE A 16 3.53 -13.21 -33.40
N THR A 17 3.57 -11.92 -33.08
CA THR A 17 4.25 -11.38 -31.90
C THR A 17 3.24 -11.00 -30.82
N ILE A 18 3.40 -11.54 -29.61
CA ILE A 18 2.51 -11.27 -28.48
C ILE A 18 3.14 -10.22 -27.57
N GLY A 19 2.42 -9.14 -27.32
CA GLY A 19 2.76 -8.09 -26.38
C GLY A 19 2.18 -8.34 -24.99
N LEU A 20 2.99 -8.18 -23.95
CA LEU A 20 2.52 -8.16 -22.56
C LEU A 20 2.85 -6.81 -21.93
N ILE A 21 1.82 -6.10 -21.46
CA ILE A 21 1.97 -4.83 -20.75
C ILE A 21 1.56 -5.06 -19.29
N GLY A 22 2.53 -5.04 -18.39
CA GLY A 22 2.42 -5.51 -17.01
C GLY A 22 3.02 -6.92 -16.86
N MET A 23 4.11 -7.02 -16.10
CA MET A 23 4.84 -8.25 -15.76
C MET A 23 4.71 -8.58 -14.26
N GLY A 24 3.54 -8.29 -13.68
CA GLY A 24 3.13 -8.89 -12.41
C GLY A 24 3.02 -10.41 -12.49
N ASP A 25 2.61 -11.05 -11.40
CA ASP A 25 2.62 -12.52 -11.24
C ASP A 25 1.92 -13.27 -12.39
N MET A 26 0.79 -12.74 -12.88
CA MET A 26 0.07 -13.30 -14.03
C MET A 26 0.73 -12.99 -15.38
N GLY A 27 1.33 -11.81 -15.53
CA GLY A 27 2.08 -11.44 -16.74
C GLY A 27 3.30 -12.36 -16.92
N ARG A 28 4.02 -12.67 -15.84
CA ARG A 28 5.09 -13.68 -15.81
C ARG A 28 4.58 -15.07 -16.19
N LEU A 29 3.44 -15.52 -15.63
CA LEU A 29 2.82 -16.81 -16.00
C LEU A 29 2.54 -16.88 -17.51
N TYR A 30 1.89 -15.84 -18.07
CA TYR A 30 1.56 -15.78 -19.49
C TYR A 30 2.83 -15.74 -20.35
N ALA A 31 3.82 -14.91 -20.01
CA ALA A 31 5.11 -14.84 -20.71
C ALA A 31 5.79 -16.21 -20.79
N LEU A 32 5.90 -16.91 -19.65
CA LEU A 32 6.57 -18.21 -19.56
C LEU A 32 5.80 -19.32 -20.29
N ARG A 33 4.47 -19.40 -20.14
CA ARG A 33 3.65 -20.42 -20.81
C ARG A 33 3.60 -20.23 -22.33
N LEU A 34 3.41 -18.99 -22.80
CA LEU A 34 3.35 -18.69 -24.23
C LEU A 34 4.72 -18.89 -24.90
N ALA A 35 5.81 -18.42 -24.30
CA ALA A 35 7.16 -18.64 -24.82
C ALA A 35 7.56 -20.12 -24.87
N ALA A 36 7.10 -20.93 -23.90
CA ALA A 36 7.32 -22.38 -23.88
C ALA A 36 6.54 -23.12 -24.98
N ALA A 37 5.43 -22.56 -25.46
CA ALA A 37 4.71 -23.04 -26.65
C ALA A 37 5.30 -22.53 -27.99
N GLY A 38 6.44 -21.83 -27.93
CA GLY A 38 7.16 -21.33 -29.10
C GLY A 38 6.72 -19.95 -29.60
N TRP A 39 5.74 -19.29 -28.97
CA TRP A 39 5.33 -17.94 -29.35
C TRP A 39 6.45 -16.92 -29.09
N ARG A 40 6.53 -15.90 -29.95
CA ARG A 40 7.43 -14.76 -29.76
C ARG A 40 6.77 -13.73 -28.84
N ILE A 41 7.38 -13.47 -27.69
CA ILE A 41 6.87 -12.54 -26.68
C ILE A 41 7.73 -11.28 -26.66
N ILE A 42 7.07 -10.12 -26.65
CA ILE A 42 7.69 -8.86 -26.23
C ILE A 42 6.91 -8.32 -25.03
N ALA A 43 7.60 -7.80 -24.01
CA ALA A 43 6.97 -7.44 -22.75
C ALA A 43 7.56 -6.19 -22.11
N CYS A 44 6.77 -5.49 -21.31
CA CYS A 44 7.22 -4.40 -20.46
C CYS A 44 6.46 -4.39 -19.14
N ASP A 45 7.05 -3.72 -18.15
CA ASP A 45 6.37 -3.25 -16.93
C ASP A 45 6.65 -1.73 -16.84
N ARG A 46 6.55 -1.16 -15.65
CA ARG A 46 7.08 0.17 -15.32
C ARG A 46 8.58 0.27 -15.66
N GLN A 47 9.03 1.48 -15.98
CA GLN A 47 10.39 1.75 -16.43
C GLN A 47 11.48 1.45 -15.37
N ASP A 48 11.14 1.54 -14.08
CA ASP A 48 12.04 1.20 -12.96
C ASP A 48 12.33 -0.31 -12.88
N LYS A 49 11.38 -1.15 -13.29
CA LYS A 49 11.52 -2.62 -13.33
C LYS A 49 12.18 -3.13 -14.63
N TYR A 50 12.60 -2.24 -15.53
CA TYR A 50 13.16 -2.64 -16.83
C TYR A 50 14.50 -3.40 -16.70
N GLU A 51 15.48 -2.89 -15.94
CA GLU A 51 16.81 -3.52 -15.87
C GLU A 51 16.73 -4.90 -15.20
N SER A 52 15.99 -5.06 -14.09
CA SER A 52 15.78 -6.35 -13.43
C SER A 52 14.98 -7.36 -14.26
N LEU A 53 13.97 -6.93 -15.03
CA LEU A 53 13.27 -7.82 -15.96
C LEU A 53 14.16 -8.26 -17.14
N GLN A 54 15.09 -7.40 -17.62
CA GLN A 54 16.06 -7.83 -18.64
C GLN A 54 16.93 -8.98 -18.13
N ASP A 55 17.37 -8.91 -16.87
CA ASP A 55 18.20 -9.95 -16.25
C ASP A 55 17.40 -11.23 -15.97
N GLU A 56 16.19 -11.13 -15.41
CA GLU A 56 15.28 -12.27 -15.16
C GLU A 56 15.00 -13.09 -16.44
N PHE A 57 14.78 -12.41 -17.57
CA PHE A 57 14.43 -13.05 -18.84
C PHE A 57 15.62 -13.23 -19.80
N SER A 58 16.84 -12.84 -19.41
CA SER A 58 18.07 -12.90 -20.23
C SER A 58 18.32 -14.28 -20.90
N GLY A 59 18.03 -15.37 -20.19
CA GLY A 59 18.17 -16.74 -20.70
C GLY A 59 17.06 -17.22 -21.64
N LYS A 60 15.99 -16.44 -21.85
CA LYS A 60 14.77 -16.85 -22.58
C LYS A 60 14.70 -16.24 -23.98
N LYS A 61 15.36 -16.86 -24.97
CA LYS A 61 15.46 -16.38 -26.37
C LYS A 61 14.13 -15.98 -27.06
N ASN A 62 12.98 -16.48 -26.58
CA ASN A 62 11.65 -16.17 -27.14
C ASN A 62 10.96 -14.96 -26.46
N ILE A 63 11.55 -14.39 -25.41
CA ILE A 63 11.01 -13.25 -24.65
C ILE A 63 11.96 -12.07 -24.81
N THR A 64 11.45 -10.90 -25.18
CA THR A 64 12.24 -9.65 -25.27
C THR A 64 11.61 -8.57 -24.39
N ILE A 65 12.33 -8.13 -23.36
CA ILE A 65 11.89 -7.03 -22.49
C ILE A 65 12.18 -5.68 -23.15
N LEU A 66 11.17 -4.82 -23.22
CA LEU A 66 11.18 -3.48 -23.81
C LEU A 66 10.94 -2.41 -22.72
N ARG A 67 11.38 -1.18 -22.99
CA ARG A 67 11.42 -0.09 -21.99
C ARG A 67 10.07 0.45 -21.53
N ASP A 68 9.05 0.31 -22.37
CA ASP A 68 7.75 0.95 -22.21
C ASP A 68 6.68 0.26 -23.05
N GLY A 69 5.41 0.60 -22.78
CA GLY A 69 4.26 0.04 -23.48
C GLY A 69 4.04 0.59 -24.89
N HIS A 70 4.66 1.70 -25.30
CA HIS A 70 4.59 2.17 -26.68
C HIS A 70 5.39 1.24 -27.60
N LEU A 71 6.59 0.83 -27.18
CA LEU A 71 7.44 -0.13 -27.89
C LEU A 71 6.78 -1.50 -28.02
N VAL A 72 6.11 -1.98 -26.96
CA VAL A 72 5.30 -3.21 -27.00
C VAL A 72 4.11 -3.05 -27.96
N SER A 73 3.31 -1.99 -27.78
CA SER A 73 2.06 -1.80 -28.53
C SER A 73 2.26 -1.67 -30.04
N ARG A 74 3.36 -1.03 -30.46
CA ARG A 74 3.65 -0.79 -31.89
C ARG A 74 4.28 -1.98 -32.60
N ALA A 75 4.76 -2.99 -31.87
CA ALA A 75 5.46 -4.15 -32.42
C ALA A 75 4.70 -5.49 -32.26
N SER A 76 3.57 -5.49 -31.56
CA SER A 76 2.75 -6.69 -31.29
C SER A 76 1.62 -6.88 -32.30
N ASP A 77 1.24 -8.13 -32.55
CA ASP A 77 0.03 -8.52 -33.29
C ASP A 77 -1.16 -8.79 -32.35
N TYR A 78 -0.89 -9.27 -31.13
CA TYR A 78 -1.86 -9.36 -30.02
C TYR A 78 -1.24 -8.78 -28.75
N ILE A 79 -1.92 -7.83 -28.09
CA ILE A 79 -1.44 -7.18 -26.86
C ILE A 79 -2.35 -7.61 -25.70
N ILE A 80 -1.75 -8.07 -24.59
CA ILE A 80 -2.45 -8.36 -23.34
C ILE A 80 -2.02 -7.33 -22.28
N TYR A 81 -2.96 -6.51 -21.85
CA TYR A 81 -2.80 -5.63 -20.69
C TYR A 81 -3.02 -6.44 -19.40
N SER A 82 -1.93 -6.87 -18.77
CA SER A 82 -1.88 -7.64 -17.52
C SER A 82 -1.57 -6.72 -16.32
N VAL A 83 -2.34 -5.63 -16.21
CA VAL A 83 -2.24 -4.62 -15.14
C VAL A 83 -3.45 -4.69 -14.19
N GLU A 84 -3.39 -3.98 -13.08
CA GLU A 84 -4.51 -3.90 -12.14
C GLU A 84 -5.74 -3.19 -12.74
N ALA A 85 -6.93 -3.62 -12.31
CA ALA A 85 -8.21 -3.08 -12.79
C ALA A 85 -8.41 -1.58 -12.46
N ALA A 86 -7.69 -1.04 -11.48
CA ALA A 86 -7.64 0.41 -11.21
C ALA A 86 -6.71 1.17 -12.19
N ALA A 87 -5.60 0.54 -12.61
CA ALA A 87 -4.59 1.14 -13.47
C ALA A 87 -4.95 1.10 -14.97
N ILE A 88 -5.78 0.14 -15.40
CA ILE A 88 -6.10 -0.11 -16.81
C ILE A 88 -6.51 1.15 -17.59
N GLY A 89 -7.32 2.03 -16.99
CA GLY A 89 -7.75 3.29 -17.62
C GLY A 89 -6.63 4.28 -17.90
N HIS A 90 -5.57 4.30 -17.09
CA HIS A 90 -4.38 5.11 -17.32
C HIS A 90 -3.46 4.46 -18.36
N VAL A 91 -3.14 3.18 -18.16
CA VAL A 91 -2.16 2.44 -18.98
C VAL A 91 -2.63 2.31 -20.43
N VAL A 92 -3.93 2.12 -20.67
CA VAL A 92 -4.52 2.08 -22.01
C VAL A 92 -4.60 3.48 -22.64
N LYS A 93 -4.83 4.55 -21.85
CA LYS A 93 -4.78 5.94 -22.33
C LYS A 93 -3.37 6.34 -22.79
N GLU A 94 -2.34 5.83 -22.12
CA GLU A 94 -0.94 6.10 -22.43
C GLU A 94 -0.46 5.31 -23.66
N TYR A 95 -0.62 3.97 -23.65
CA TYR A 95 -0.02 3.09 -24.66
C TYR A 95 -0.96 2.69 -25.80
N GLY A 96 -2.28 2.68 -25.58
CA GLY A 96 -3.30 2.30 -26.57
C GLY A 96 -3.25 3.09 -27.89
N PRO A 97 -3.01 4.42 -27.88
CA PRO A 97 -2.81 5.19 -29.10
C PRO A 97 -1.56 4.80 -29.92
N SER A 98 -0.69 3.95 -29.39
CA SER A 98 0.52 3.42 -30.07
C SER A 98 0.35 1.99 -30.59
N THR A 99 -0.85 1.39 -30.48
CA THR A 99 -1.15 0.05 -31.00
C THR A 99 -0.94 -0.02 -32.51
N LYS A 100 -0.32 -1.11 -32.97
CA LYS A 100 -0.12 -1.45 -34.38
C LYS A 100 -1.44 -1.56 -35.14
N GLN A 101 -1.48 -1.06 -36.38
CA GLN A 101 -2.66 -1.11 -37.25
C GLN A 101 -3.15 -2.55 -37.47
N ASN A 102 -4.46 -2.78 -37.34
CA ASN A 102 -5.10 -4.12 -37.41
C ASN A 102 -4.59 -5.14 -36.37
N ALA A 103 -3.96 -4.71 -35.28
CA ALA A 103 -3.62 -5.60 -34.17
C ALA A 103 -4.85 -5.93 -33.31
N ILE A 104 -4.68 -6.92 -32.44
CA ILE A 104 -5.69 -7.37 -31.49
C ILE A 104 -5.28 -6.87 -30.09
N VAL A 105 -6.23 -6.41 -29.28
CA VAL A 105 -5.99 -5.99 -27.89
C VAL A 105 -6.92 -6.74 -26.93
N GLY A 106 -6.38 -7.24 -25.84
CA GLY A 106 -7.12 -7.76 -24.70
C GLY A 106 -6.56 -7.23 -23.38
N GLY A 107 -7.35 -7.28 -22.32
CA GLY A 107 -6.85 -7.18 -20.95
C GLY A 107 -7.02 -8.52 -20.24
N GLN A 108 -6.20 -8.73 -19.20
CA GLN A 108 -6.30 -9.86 -18.28
C GLN A 108 -6.89 -9.41 -16.92
N THR A 109 -7.54 -8.24 -16.86
CA THR A 109 -8.07 -7.71 -15.60
C THR A 109 -9.28 -8.50 -15.10
N SER A 110 -9.56 -8.42 -13.80
CA SER A 110 -10.67 -9.15 -13.16
C SER A 110 -12.04 -8.46 -13.24
N CYS A 111 -12.15 -7.29 -13.89
CA CYS A 111 -13.42 -6.58 -14.11
C CYS A 111 -13.38 -5.90 -15.48
N LYS A 112 -14.36 -6.20 -16.31
CA LYS A 112 -14.37 -5.90 -17.74
C LYS A 112 -15.11 -4.62 -18.10
N ASP A 113 -16.01 -4.14 -17.26
CA ASP A 113 -16.61 -2.81 -17.39
C ASP A 113 -15.57 -1.67 -17.52
N PRO A 114 -14.58 -1.49 -16.62
CA PRO A 114 -13.55 -0.45 -16.76
C PRO A 114 -12.56 -0.74 -17.90
N GLU A 115 -12.24 -2.01 -18.13
CA GLU A 115 -11.31 -2.46 -19.17
C GLU A 115 -11.86 -2.15 -20.57
N ILE A 116 -13.10 -2.55 -20.86
CA ILE A 116 -13.77 -2.25 -22.14
C ILE A 116 -13.98 -0.75 -22.32
N LYS A 117 -14.38 0.00 -21.28
CA LYS A 117 -14.50 1.47 -21.37
C LYS A 117 -13.18 2.15 -21.69
N ALA A 118 -12.06 1.67 -21.14
CA ALA A 118 -10.73 2.18 -21.48
C ALA A 118 -10.36 1.85 -22.94
N PHE A 119 -10.64 0.64 -23.39
CA PHE A 119 -10.39 0.23 -24.78
C PHE A 119 -11.24 1.01 -25.79
N GLU A 120 -12.53 1.23 -25.51
CA GLU A 120 -13.43 2.01 -26.38
C GLU A 120 -13.07 3.51 -26.42
N ALA A 121 -12.52 4.06 -25.34
CA ALA A 121 -12.14 5.47 -25.26
C ALA A 121 -10.78 5.80 -25.91
N PHE A 122 -9.83 4.86 -25.92
CA PHE A 122 -8.43 5.17 -26.25
C PHE A 122 -7.77 4.27 -27.31
N LEU A 123 -8.37 3.15 -27.74
CA LEU A 123 -7.84 2.37 -28.87
C LEU A 123 -8.34 2.92 -30.22
N PRO A 124 -7.51 2.89 -31.28
CA PRO A 124 -7.92 3.16 -32.65
C PRO A 124 -9.12 2.31 -33.10
N SER A 125 -9.86 2.79 -34.11
CA SER A 125 -11.07 2.12 -34.64
C SER A 125 -10.77 0.88 -35.49
N ASP A 126 -9.52 0.71 -35.94
CA ASP A 126 -9.01 -0.41 -36.72
C ASP A 126 -8.39 -1.55 -35.86
N VAL A 127 -8.56 -1.50 -34.54
CA VAL A 127 -8.04 -2.50 -33.60
C VAL A 127 -9.16 -3.42 -33.12
N ASP A 128 -9.01 -4.74 -33.28
CA ASP A 128 -9.96 -5.73 -32.79
C ASP A 128 -9.77 -5.94 -31.27
N ILE A 129 -10.85 -6.03 -30.47
CA ILE A 129 -10.75 -6.26 -29.01
C ILE A 129 -11.14 -7.71 -28.65
N VAL A 130 -10.19 -8.48 -28.13
CA VAL A 130 -10.43 -9.84 -27.63
C VAL A 130 -9.77 -9.98 -26.26
N SER A 131 -10.58 -9.88 -25.22
CA SER A 131 -10.14 -9.92 -23.81
C SER A 131 -10.20 -11.34 -23.24
N CYS A 132 -9.41 -11.61 -22.20
CA CYS A 132 -9.46 -12.87 -21.47
C CYS A 132 -9.44 -12.70 -19.94
N HIS A 133 -9.81 -13.73 -19.19
CA HIS A 133 -9.58 -13.77 -17.74
C HIS A 133 -9.37 -15.22 -17.28
N SER A 134 -8.14 -15.54 -16.87
CA SER A 134 -7.82 -16.75 -16.11
C SER A 134 -8.50 -16.66 -14.74
N LEU A 135 -9.44 -17.56 -14.44
CA LEU A 135 -10.13 -17.59 -13.14
C LEU A 135 -9.33 -18.35 -12.06
N HIS A 136 -8.03 -18.53 -12.25
CA HIS A 136 -7.11 -19.20 -11.35
C HIS A 136 -5.92 -18.30 -11.02
N GLY A 137 -5.29 -18.50 -9.86
CA GLY A 137 -4.10 -17.75 -9.47
C GLY A 137 -2.83 -18.14 -10.26
N PRO A 138 -1.74 -17.36 -10.14
CA PRO A 138 -0.51 -17.56 -10.92
C PRO A 138 0.23 -18.85 -10.55
N GLY A 139 0.15 -19.26 -9.28
CA GLY A 139 0.73 -20.52 -8.76
C GLY A 139 -0.17 -21.76 -8.93
N VAL A 140 -1.24 -21.69 -9.72
CA VAL A 140 -2.13 -22.82 -10.01
C VAL A 140 -1.85 -23.32 -11.42
N ASP A 141 -1.82 -24.64 -11.63
CA ASP A 141 -1.67 -25.18 -12.98
C ASP A 141 -2.92 -24.83 -13.82
N THR A 142 -2.67 -24.31 -15.03
CA THR A 142 -3.67 -23.77 -15.95
C THR A 142 -4.57 -24.85 -16.56
N ARG A 143 -4.12 -26.11 -16.55
CA ARG A 143 -4.81 -27.24 -17.17
C ARG A 143 -6.16 -27.51 -16.50
N GLY A 144 -7.22 -27.61 -17.31
CA GLY A 144 -8.59 -27.85 -16.86
C GLY A 144 -9.24 -26.69 -16.07
N GLN A 145 -8.50 -25.63 -15.72
CA GLN A 145 -9.06 -24.44 -15.08
C GLN A 145 -9.87 -23.60 -16.09
N PRO A 146 -10.93 -22.90 -15.68
CA PRO A 146 -11.70 -22.06 -16.59
C PRO A 146 -10.93 -20.79 -16.99
N LEU A 147 -10.86 -20.55 -18.30
CA LEU A 147 -10.31 -19.35 -18.93
C LEU A 147 -11.43 -18.69 -19.73
N VAL A 148 -11.88 -17.51 -19.29
CA VAL A 148 -12.91 -16.77 -20.01
C VAL A 148 -12.30 -16.08 -21.22
N LEU A 149 -12.96 -16.17 -22.38
CA LEU A 149 -12.64 -15.45 -23.61
C LEU A 149 -13.83 -14.55 -24.02
N ILE A 150 -13.53 -13.30 -24.36
CA ILE A 150 -14.52 -12.22 -24.56
C ILE A 150 -14.26 -11.53 -25.90
N LYS A 151 -15.12 -11.81 -26.88
CA LYS A 151 -15.13 -11.14 -28.19
C LYS A 151 -15.88 -9.82 -28.08
N HIS A 152 -15.21 -8.68 -28.26
CA HIS A 152 -15.82 -7.34 -28.19
C HIS A 152 -15.32 -6.50 -29.36
N ARG A 153 -16.17 -5.93 -30.22
CA ARG A 153 -15.70 -5.13 -31.38
C ARG A 153 -14.52 -5.82 -32.13
N ALA A 154 -14.70 -7.08 -32.54
CA ALA A 154 -13.67 -7.90 -33.16
C ALA A 154 -14.21 -8.83 -34.25
N SER A 155 -13.36 -9.18 -35.22
CA SER A 155 -13.63 -10.21 -36.24
C SER A 155 -13.57 -11.64 -35.69
N ASP A 156 -14.19 -12.59 -36.39
CA ASP A 156 -14.06 -14.02 -36.07
C ASP A 156 -12.65 -14.56 -36.31
N GLU A 157 -11.92 -14.00 -37.28
CA GLU A 157 -10.53 -14.37 -37.57
C GLU A 157 -9.59 -13.98 -36.43
N SER A 158 -9.71 -12.76 -35.90
CA SER A 158 -8.96 -12.31 -34.72
C SER A 158 -9.32 -13.09 -33.46
N PHE A 159 -10.60 -13.44 -33.29
CA PHE A 159 -11.02 -14.27 -32.18
C PHE A 159 -10.37 -15.66 -32.23
N ALA A 160 -10.40 -16.33 -33.39
CA ALA A 160 -9.76 -17.62 -33.59
C ALA A 160 -8.23 -17.58 -33.40
N LYS A 161 -7.56 -16.49 -33.77
CA LYS A 161 -6.13 -16.28 -33.49
C LYS A 161 -5.84 -16.24 -31.99
N VAL A 162 -6.62 -15.47 -31.21
CA VAL A 162 -6.43 -15.38 -29.75
C VAL A 162 -6.79 -16.69 -29.04
N GLU A 163 -7.85 -17.37 -29.46
CA GLU A 163 -8.18 -18.72 -28.95
C GLU A 163 -7.02 -19.70 -29.20
N THR A 164 -6.45 -19.68 -30.41
CA THR A 164 -5.31 -20.53 -30.80
C THR A 164 -4.04 -20.21 -30.02
N VAL A 165 -3.78 -18.93 -29.74
CA VAL A 165 -2.67 -18.47 -28.89
C VAL A 165 -2.80 -18.99 -27.46
N LEU A 166 -3.98 -18.84 -26.85
CA LEU A 166 -4.22 -19.18 -25.45
C LEU A 166 -4.41 -20.68 -25.19
N ARG A 167 -4.72 -21.48 -26.22
CA ARG A 167 -4.91 -22.94 -26.14
C ARG A 167 -3.73 -23.67 -25.47
N CYS A 168 -2.50 -23.16 -25.58
CA CYS A 168 -1.32 -23.79 -24.95
C CYS A 168 -1.33 -23.75 -23.41
N LEU A 169 -2.27 -23.01 -22.79
CA LEU A 169 -2.53 -23.07 -21.36
C LEU A 169 -3.25 -24.38 -20.96
N GLY A 170 -3.92 -25.07 -21.88
CA GLY A 170 -4.71 -26.27 -21.59
C GLY A 170 -5.96 -26.01 -20.72
N SER A 171 -6.40 -24.76 -20.67
CA SER A 171 -7.55 -24.29 -19.87
C SER A 171 -8.88 -24.58 -20.56
N LYS A 172 -9.94 -24.78 -19.77
CA LYS A 172 -11.32 -24.94 -20.24
C LYS A 172 -11.82 -23.57 -20.72
N HIS A 173 -11.84 -23.33 -22.03
CA HIS A 173 -12.29 -22.05 -22.60
C HIS A 173 -13.79 -21.84 -22.33
N VAL A 174 -14.16 -20.66 -21.81
CA VAL A 174 -15.55 -20.28 -21.51
C VAL A 174 -15.89 -18.98 -22.25
N TYR A 175 -16.98 -18.98 -23.02
CA TYR A 175 -17.33 -17.88 -23.91
C TYR A 175 -18.39 -16.98 -23.29
N LEU A 176 -18.02 -15.74 -22.95
CA LEU A 176 -18.89 -14.75 -22.28
C LEU A 176 -18.77 -13.37 -22.92
N THR A 177 -19.80 -12.54 -22.74
CA THR A 177 -19.70 -11.07 -22.94
C THR A 177 -19.09 -10.41 -21.70
N ALA A 178 -18.55 -9.19 -21.82
CA ALA A 178 -18.02 -8.44 -20.68
C ALA A 178 -19.04 -8.26 -19.54
N ALA A 179 -20.29 -7.93 -19.87
CA ALA A 179 -21.36 -7.79 -18.88
C ALA A 179 -21.76 -9.14 -18.21
N MET A 180 -21.73 -10.24 -18.97
CA MET A 180 -21.94 -11.59 -18.39
C MET A 180 -20.79 -12.00 -17.48
N HIS A 181 -19.54 -11.74 -17.87
CA HIS A 181 -18.36 -11.99 -17.06
C HIS A 181 -18.41 -11.26 -15.72
N ASP A 182 -18.67 -9.95 -15.74
CA ASP A 182 -18.68 -9.14 -14.52
C ASP A 182 -19.84 -9.52 -13.60
N ARG A 183 -21.00 -9.84 -14.17
CA ARG A 183 -22.10 -10.43 -13.40
C ARG A 183 -21.71 -11.77 -12.76
N ILE A 184 -21.15 -12.70 -13.53
CA ILE A 184 -20.82 -14.05 -13.05
C ILE A 184 -19.72 -14.01 -11.98
N THR A 185 -18.70 -13.17 -12.15
CA THR A 185 -17.65 -12.99 -11.14
C THR A 185 -18.17 -12.31 -9.88
N ALA A 186 -19.12 -11.37 -9.97
CA ALA A 186 -19.80 -10.82 -8.81
C ALA A 186 -20.67 -11.90 -8.11
N ASP A 187 -21.61 -12.52 -8.83
CA ASP A 187 -22.57 -13.51 -8.33
C ASP A 187 -21.89 -14.73 -7.67
N THR A 188 -20.66 -15.08 -8.08
CA THR A 188 -19.87 -16.18 -7.48
C THR A 188 -18.89 -15.73 -6.39
N GLN A 189 -18.28 -14.53 -6.51
CA GLN A 189 -17.14 -14.15 -5.65
C GLN A 189 -17.40 -12.96 -4.70
N ALA A 190 -18.25 -11.99 -5.05
CA ALA A 190 -18.37 -10.74 -4.29
C ALA A 190 -18.93 -10.96 -2.87
N VAL A 191 -20.09 -11.60 -2.77
CA VAL A 191 -20.73 -11.94 -1.49
C VAL A 191 -19.83 -12.85 -0.64
N THR A 192 -19.19 -13.84 -1.26
CA THR A 192 -18.34 -14.79 -0.52
C THR A 192 -17.06 -14.14 -0.01
N HIS A 193 -16.40 -13.27 -0.80
CA HIS A 193 -15.23 -12.52 -0.34
C HIS A 193 -15.57 -11.56 0.82
N VAL A 194 -16.61 -10.74 0.72
CA VAL A 194 -16.92 -9.78 1.79
C VAL A 194 -17.32 -10.45 3.10
N ALA A 195 -17.97 -11.63 3.05
CA ALA A 195 -18.26 -12.40 4.25
C ALA A 195 -17.00 -12.81 5.01
N PHE A 196 -16.02 -13.45 4.35
CA PHE A 196 -14.78 -13.88 5.02
C PHE A 196 -13.86 -12.71 5.40
N LEU A 197 -13.85 -11.62 4.63
CA LEU A 197 -13.23 -10.35 5.04
C LEU A 197 -13.90 -9.73 6.28
N SER A 198 -15.20 -9.96 6.45
CA SER A 198 -15.93 -9.51 7.66
C SER A 198 -15.59 -10.38 8.86
N MET A 199 -15.44 -11.71 8.68
CA MET A 199 -15.00 -12.62 9.75
C MET A 199 -13.59 -12.27 10.25
N GLY A 200 -12.63 -12.12 9.32
CA GLY A 200 -11.25 -11.75 9.68
C GLY A 200 -11.18 -10.39 10.38
N LYS A 201 -11.95 -9.39 9.91
CA LYS A 201 -11.96 -8.07 10.55
C LYS A 201 -12.62 -8.07 11.94
N ALA A 202 -13.66 -8.88 12.15
CA ALA A 202 -14.30 -9.05 13.46
C ALA A 202 -13.36 -9.70 14.47
N TRP A 203 -12.70 -10.81 14.12
CA TRP A 203 -11.74 -11.48 14.99
C TRP A 203 -10.51 -10.61 15.31
N HIS A 204 -10.05 -9.80 14.34
CA HIS A 204 -9.08 -8.73 14.61
C HIS A 204 -9.62 -7.70 15.62
N ALA A 205 -10.87 -7.22 15.49
CA ALA A 205 -11.44 -6.26 16.44
C ALA A 205 -11.55 -6.85 17.86
N SER A 206 -11.97 -8.11 17.97
CA SER A 206 -11.97 -8.90 19.20
C SER A 206 -10.57 -9.29 19.71
N GLN A 207 -9.49 -8.98 18.98
CA GLN A 207 -8.09 -9.37 19.27
C GLN A 207 -7.91 -10.87 19.60
N GLN A 208 -8.63 -11.74 18.87
CA GLN A 208 -8.69 -13.18 19.12
C GLN A 208 -8.36 -14.00 17.88
N PHE A 209 -7.52 -15.03 18.03
CA PHE A 209 -7.37 -16.09 17.04
C PHE A 209 -8.45 -17.16 17.30
N PRO A 210 -9.41 -17.39 16.37
CA PRO A 210 -10.61 -18.17 16.66
C PRO A 210 -10.32 -19.65 16.99
N TRP A 211 -9.27 -20.24 16.41
CA TRP A 211 -8.83 -21.62 16.69
C TRP A 211 -8.06 -21.79 18.00
N GLU A 212 -7.67 -20.70 18.68
CA GLU A 212 -6.98 -20.74 19.98
C GLU A 212 -7.98 -20.81 21.16
N GLY A 213 -9.29 -20.86 20.88
CA GLY A 213 -10.34 -21.06 21.88
C GLY A 213 -11.45 -21.99 21.38
N ALA A 214 -12.13 -22.67 22.31
CA ALA A 214 -13.13 -23.72 22.01
C ALA A 214 -14.39 -23.27 21.24
N ARG A 215 -14.52 -21.98 20.88
CA ARG A 215 -15.69 -21.42 20.17
C ARG A 215 -15.72 -21.70 18.67
N TYR A 216 -14.58 -21.94 18.01
CA TYR A 216 -14.52 -22.03 16.54
C TYR A 216 -13.70 -23.24 16.03
N VAL A 217 -13.86 -24.41 16.65
CA VAL A 217 -13.13 -25.63 16.28
C VAL A 217 -14.10 -26.74 15.84
N GLY A 218 -13.87 -27.31 14.65
CA GLY A 218 -14.66 -28.42 14.09
C GLY A 218 -15.47 -28.07 12.83
N GLY A 219 -15.72 -29.07 11.99
CA GLY A 219 -16.62 -29.03 10.82
C GLY A 219 -16.56 -27.74 9.99
N ILE A 220 -17.69 -27.03 9.92
CA ILE A 220 -17.88 -25.79 9.14
C ILE A 220 -16.90 -24.68 9.56
N GLU A 221 -16.56 -24.57 10.85
CA GLU A 221 -15.70 -23.48 11.36
C GLU A 221 -14.29 -23.57 10.79
N ASN A 222 -13.73 -24.79 10.75
CA ASN A 222 -12.41 -25.08 10.16
C ASN A 222 -12.29 -24.56 8.73
N VAL A 223 -13.33 -24.77 7.91
CA VAL A 223 -13.31 -24.36 6.50
C VAL A 223 -13.51 -22.85 6.36
N LYS A 224 -14.38 -22.22 7.17
CA LYS A 224 -14.52 -20.74 7.20
C LYS A 224 -13.20 -20.06 7.61
N ILE A 225 -12.48 -20.62 8.59
CA ILE A 225 -11.15 -20.14 9.03
C ILE A 225 -10.13 -20.26 7.90
N ASN A 226 -10.00 -21.43 7.27
CA ASN A 226 -9.07 -21.65 6.16
C ASN A 226 -9.38 -20.74 4.96
N LEU A 227 -10.65 -20.50 4.64
CA LEU A 227 -11.08 -19.57 3.59
C LEU A 227 -10.75 -18.11 3.92
N MET A 228 -10.92 -17.70 5.17
CA MET A 228 -10.54 -16.36 5.68
C MET A 228 -9.02 -16.17 5.59
N LEU A 229 -8.23 -17.09 6.15
CA LEU A 229 -6.77 -17.00 6.13
C LEU A 229 -6.22 -17.01 4.70
N ARG A 230 -6.79 -17.80 3.79
CA ARG A 230 -6.43 -17.81 2.37
C ARG A 230 -6.73 -16.49 1.65
N ILE A 231 -7.72 -15.73 2.09
CA ILE A 231 -8.00 -14.39 1.56
C ILE A 231 -6.99 -13.36 2.07
N TYR A 232 -6.69 -13.37 3.37
CA TYR A 232 -5.69 -12.45 3.95
C TYR A 232 -4.24 -12.82 3.58
N ALA A 233 -3.94 -14.06 3.21
CA ALA A 233 -2.64 -14.48 2.66
C ALA A 233 -2.44 -14.08 1.17
N GLN A 234 -3.20 -13.12 0.64
CA GLN A 234 -3.14 -12.63 -0.74
C GLN A 234 -3.12 -11.08 -0.78
N LYS A 235 -2.78 -10.50 -1.95
CA LYS A 235 -2.64 -9.05 -2.12
C LYS A 235 -4.00 -8.34 -2.11
N TYR A 236 -4.13 -7.25 -1.36
CA TYR A 236 -5.40 -6.55 -1.12
C TYR A 236 -6.10 -6.09 -2.40
N HIS A 237 -5.33 -5.66 -3.41
CA HIS A 237 -5.82 -5.07 -4.66
C HIS A 237 -6.63 -6.06 -5.51
N VAL A 238 -6.43 -7.37 -5.34
CA VAL A 238 -7.23 -8.41 -6.01
C VAL A 238 -8.69 -8.34 -5.57
N TYR A 239 -8.92 -8.20 -4.25
CA TYR A 239 -10.27 -8.09 -3.68
C TYR A 239 -10.84 -6.68 -3.82
N ALA A 240 -10.01 -5.65 -3.62
CA ALA A 240 -10.39 -4.25 -3.81
C ALA A 240 -10.84 -3.99 -5.25
N GLY A 241 -10.06 -4.49 -6.22
CA GLY A 241 -10.35 -4.37 -7.65
C GLY A 241 -11.73 -4.91 -8.00
N LEU A 242 -12.02 -6.18 -7.68
CA LEU A 242 -13.35 -6.74 -7.93
C LEU A 242 -14.45 -5.99 -7.17
N ALA A 243 -14.28 -5.77 -5.87
CA ALA A 243 -15.32 -5.19 -5.01
C ALA A 243 -15.68 -3.74 -5.42
N ILE A 244 -14.68 -2.92 -5.75
CA ILE A 244 -14.85 -1.50 -6.06
C ILE A 244 -15.14 -1.27 -7.55
N THR A 245 -14.48 -1.96 -8.49
CA THR A 245 -14.67 -1.64 -9.92
C THR A 245 -15.94 -2.24 -10.52
N ASN A 246 -16.39 -3.41 -10.06
CA ASN A 246 -17.54 -4.11 -10.62
C ASN A 246 -18.88 -3.60 -10.04
N PRO A 247 -19.79 -3.01 -10.86
CA PRO A 247 -21.06 -2.47 -10.36
C PRO A 247 -21.98 -3.50 -9.71
N GLU A 248 -21.99 -4.75 -10.20
CA GLU A 248 -22.78 -5.84 -9.61
C GLU A 248 -22.20 -6.29 -8.27
N ALA A 249 -20.88 -6.25 -8.12
CA ALA A 249 -20.23 -6.50 -6.83
C ALA A 249 -20.60 -5.43 -5.79
N ARG A 250 -20.65 -4.14 -6.18
CA ARG A 250 -21.12 -3.06 -5.27
C ARG A 250 -22.55 -3.33 -4.78
N ARG A 251 -23.48 -3.66 -5.70
CA ARG A 251 -24.88 -3.98 -5.38
C ARG A 251 -24.98 -5.16 -4.42
N GLN A 252 -24.18 -6.20 -4.64
CA GLN A 252 -24.13 -7.40 -3.81
C GLN A 252 -23.54 -7.15 -2.42
N ILE A 253 -22.46 -6.38 -2.32
CA ILE A 253 -21.81 -6.07 -1.05
C ILE A 253 -22.70 -5.16 -0.18
N ALA A 254 -23.36 -4.17 -0.79
CA ALA A 254 -24.32 -3.31 -0.09
C ALA A 254 -25.52 -4.12 0.44
N GLN A 255 -26.12 -4.99 -0.38
CA GLN A 255 -27.18 -5.88 0.08
C GLN A 255 -26.70 -6.88 1.12
N TYR A 256 -25.47 -7.39 1.04
CA TYR A 256 -24.92 -8.31 2.04
C TYR A 256 -24.85 -7.63 3.42
N ALA A 257 -24.28 -6.42 3.49
CA ALA A 257 -24.25 -5.65 4.74
C ALA A 257 -25.65 -5.37 5.31
N ALA A 258 -26.64 -5.07 4.45
CA ALA A 258 -28.03 -4.93 4.86
C ALA A 258 -28.63 -6.26 5.36
N SER A 259 -28.35 -7.37 4.68
CA SER A 259 -28.84 -8.71 5.02
C SER A 259 -28.31 -9.15 6.39
N THR A 260 -27.00 -9.01 6.63
CA THR A 260 -26.37 -9.22 7.95
C THR A 260 -27.01 -8.34 9.02
N THR A 261 -27.18 -7.04 8.75
CA THR A 261 -27.74 -6.08 9.73
C THR A 261 -29.18 -6.42 10.10
N GLU A 262 -30.05 -6.74 9.13
CA GLU A 262 -31.45 -7.04 9.44
C GLU A 262 -31.65 -8.44 10.05
N LEU A 263 -30.84 -9.44 9.70
CA LEU A 263 -30.85 -10.73 10.39
C LEU A 263 -30.39 -10.58 11.85
N PHE A 264 -29.31 -9.84 12.10
CA PHE A 264 -28.78 -9.60 13.44
C PHE A 264 -29.76 -8.78 14.32
N LYS A 265 -30.52 -7.83 13.75
CA LYS A 265 -31.64 -7.18 14.45
C LYS A 265 -32.73 -8.17 14.88
N LEU A 266 -33.17 -9.07 14.01
CA LEU A 266 -34.18 -10.07 14.36
C LEU A 266 -33.70 -11.03 15.47
N MET A 267 -32.40 -11.33 15.50
CA MET A 267 -31.73 -12.08 16.58
C MET A 267 -31.75 -11.31 17.90
N LEU A 268 -31.42 -10.02 17.90
CA LEU A 268 -31.44 -9.15 19.09
C LEU A 268 -32.88 -8.88 19.61
N GLU A 269 -33.85 -8.76 18.72
CA GLU A 269 -35.27 -8.52 19.04
C GLU A 269 -36.02 -9.80 19.48
N GLY A 270 -35.36 -10.96 19.51
CA GLY A 270 -35.97 -12.23 19.94
C GLY A 270 -36.96 -12.85 18.95
N LYS A 271 -36.97 -12.39 17.69
CA LYS A 271 -38.03 -12.66 16.71
C LYS A 271 -37.84 -13.97 15.94
N ALA A 272 -37.80 -15.09 16.66
CA ALA A 272 -37.56 -16.43 16.11
C ALA A 272 -38.44 -16.77 14.88
N ASP A 273 -39.76 -16.54 14.95
CA ASP A 273 -40.69 -16.82 13.85
C ASP A 273 -40.44 -15.97 12.59
N GLU A 274 -39.94 -14.75 12.74
CA GLU A 274 -39.63 -13.86 11.62
C GLU A 274 -38.27 -14.19 11.00
N LEU A 275 -37.27 -14.46 11.83
CA LEU A 275 -35.95 -14.94 11.42
C LEU A 275 -36.07 -16.26 10.65
N ARG A 276 -36.77 -17.25 11.23
CA ARG A 276 -37.04 -18.56 10.60
C ARG A 276 -37.73 -18.40 9.25
N ARG A 277 -38.85 -17.66 9.19
CA ARG A 277 -39.62 -17.45 7.95
C ARG A 277 -38.78 -16.79 6.86
N ARG A 278 -37.94 -15.81 7.20
CA ARG A 278 -37.04 -15.13 6.26
C ARG A 278 -35.96 -16.06 5.72
N VAL A 279 -35.27 -16.79 6.60
CA VAL A 279 -34.18 -17.71 6.23
C VAL A 279 -34.72 -18.89 5.40
N TYR A 280 -35.87 -19.47 5.74
CA TYR A 280 -36.50 -20.52 4.93
C TYR A 280 -36.99 -20.00 3.56
N ALA A 281 -37.63 -18.82 3.51
CA ALA A 281 -37.98 -18.21 2.22
C ALA A 281 -36.75 -17.87 1.35
N ALA A 282 -35.57 -17.71 1.96
CA ALA A 282 -34.30 -17.58 1.25
C ALA A 282 -33.74 -18.93 0.78
N LYS A 283 -33.80 -19.97 1.64
CA LYS A 283 -33.46 -21.37 1.32
C LYS A 283 -34.18 -21.82 0.04
N ASP A 284 -35.51 -21.74 0.04
CA ASP A 284 -36.35 -22.27 -1.05
C ASP A 284 -36.09 -21.54 -2.39
N LYS A 285 -35.72 -20.26 -2.33
CA LYS A 285 -35.35 -19.46 -3.51
C LYS A 285 -33.97 -19.82 -4.07
N VAL A 286 -32.99 -20.13 -3.23
CA VAL A 286 -31.60 -20.35 -3.64
C VAL A 286 -31.34 -21.82 -3.99
N PHE A 287 -31.79 -22.74 -3.14
CA PHE A 287 -31.56 -24.19 -3.27
C PHE A 287 -32.74 -24.95 -3.90
N GLY A 288 -33.94 -24.36 -3.91
CA GLY A 288 -35.18 -25.05 -4.29
C GLY A 288 -35.89 -25.71 -3.10
N THR A 289 -37.03 -26.36 -3.36
CA THR A 289 -37.75 -27.16 -2.36
C THR A 289 -37.33 -28.64 -2.48
N PRO A 290 -37.60 -29.52 -1.49
CA PRO A 290 -37.25 -30.93 -1.58
C PRO A 290 -37.83 -31.66 -2.81
N GLU A 291 -38.97 -31.19 -3.32
CA GLU A 291 -39.65 -31.74 -4.50
C GLU A 291 -39.13 -31.14 -5.82
N HIS A 292 -38.44 -30.00 -5.75
CA HIS A 292 -37.93 -29.23 -6.90
C HIS A 292 -36.57 -28.58 -6.54
N PRO A 293 -35.50 -29.37 -6.33
CA PRO A 293 -34.18 -28.83 -6.06
C PRO A 293 -33.63 -28.09 -7.29
N LYS A 294 -32.85 -27.03 -7.06
CA LYS A 294 -32.18 -26.23 -8.11
C LYS A 294 -30.79 -26.74 -8.48
N TRP A 295 -30.29 -27.71 -7.73
CA TRP A 295 -29.03 -28.41 -7.98
C TRP A 295 -29.24 -29.91 -7.84
N GLU A 296 -28.18 -30.68 -8.09
CA GLU A 296 -28.17 -32.14 -8.05
C GLU A 296 -28.43 -32.70 -6.64
N GLU A 297 -28.94 -33.94 -6.60
CA GLU A 297 -29.18 -34.64 -5.34
C GLU A 297 -27.88 -34.95 -4.58
N THR A 298 -26.73 -34.99 -5.26
CA THR A 298 -25.41 -35.08 -4.62
C THR A 298 -24.97 -33.71 -4.08
N PRO A 299 -24.61 -33.56 -2.79
CA PRO A 299 -24.03 -32.33 -2.26
C PRO A 299 -22.65 -32.02 -2.86
N LEU A 300 -22.27 -30.73 -2.93
CA LEU A 300 -20.96 -30.31 -3.44
C LEU A 300 -19.76 -30.72 -2.56
N LEU A 301 -20.01 -31.17 -1.33
CA LEU A 301 -19.00 -31.61 -0.36
C LEU A 301 -19.53 -32.81 0.44
N ASP A 302 -18.66 -33.79 0.69
CA ASP A 302 -18.87 -34.81 1.72
C ASP A 302 -18.68 -34.20 3.11
N ASP A 303 -19.62 -34.43 4.05
CA ASP A 303 -19.47 -34.04 5.46
C ASP A 303 -18.18 -34.67 6.05
N GLY A 304 -17.83 -35.88 5.60
CA GLY A 304 -16.59 -36.58 5.95
C GLY A 304 -15.30 -35.93 5.43
N LEU A 305 -15.37 -34.91 4.57
CA LEU A 305 -14.23 -34.10 4.13
C LEU A 305 -13.98 -32.90 5.06
N LEU A 306 -15.06 -32.24 5.53
CA LEU A 306 -15.02 -31.01 6.33
C LEU A 306 -14.23 -31.18 7.63
N ASP A 307 -14.38 -32.35 8.26
CA ASP A 307 -13.75 -32.71 9.53
C ASP A 307 -12.23 -32.94 9.46
N ARG A 308 -11.64 -33.09 8.26
CA ARG A 308 -10.23 -33.52 8.09
C ARG A 308 -9.21 -32.38 8.14
N PHE A 309 -9.64 -31.13 8.03
CA PHE A 309 -8.77 -29.96 7.81
C PHE A 309 -8.87 -28.91 8.93
N GLY A 310 -8.91 -29.38 10.18
CA GLY A 310 -8.92 -28.53 11.37
C GLY A 310 -7.56 -27.89 11.67
N LEU A 311 -7.62 -26.69 12.24
CA LEU A 311 -6.50 -26.03 12.91
C LEU A 311 -6.79 -26.10 14.42
N GLY A 312 -5.96 -26.82 15.18
CA GLY A 312 -6.18 -27.11 16.60
C GLY A 312 -6.66 -28.54 16.90
N GLU A 313 -6.67 -28.92 18.17
CA GLU A 313 -7.11 -30.24 18.64
C GLU A 313 -8.64 -30.38 18.53
N ARG A 314 -9.13 -31.56 18.12
CA ARG A 314 -10.57 -31.83 17.96
C ARG A 314 -11.25 -31.94 19.33
N PRO A 315 -12.20 -31.07 19.70
CA PRO A 315 -12.93 -31.18 20.96
C PRO A 315 -13.91 -32.36 20.93
N GLU A 316 -14.18 -32.96 22.09
CA GLU A 316 -15.19 -34.03 22.24
C GLU A 316 -16.62 -33.53 21.94
N HIS A 317 -16.87 -32.24 22.16
CA HIS A 317 -18.13 -31.56 21.86
C HIS A 317 -17.87 -30.22 21.16
N THR A 318 -18.44 -30.04 19.96
CA THR A 318 -18.44 -28.77 19.22
C THR A 318 -19.55 -27.85 19.73
N LEU A 319 -19.26 -26.57 19.97
CA LEU A 319 -20.28 -25.59 20.37
C LEU A 319 -21.19 -25.22 19.19
N PRO A 320 -22.54 -25.30 19.33
CA PRO A 320 -23.47 -24.88 18.29
C PRO A 320 -23.31 -23.39 17.93
N ASN A 321 -23.23 -23.08 16.64
CA ASN A 321 -23.03 -21.74 16.11
C ASN A 321 -24.29 -21.27 15.34
N ASN A 322 -24.58 -19.97 15.32
CA ASN A 322 -25.72 -19.43 14.56
C ASN A 322 -25.44 -19.27 13.06
N HIS A 323 -24.17 -19.32 12.65
CA HIS A 323 -23.68 -19.14 11.29
C HIS A 323 -24.21 -17.87 10.57
N LEU A 324 -24.38 -16.74 11.28
CA LEU A 324 -24.85 -15.46 10.73
C LEU A 324 -24.16 -15.08 9.41
N SER A 325 -22.85 -15.35 9.29
CA SER A 325 -22.10 -15.10 8.06
C SER A 325 -22.61 -15.86 6.83
N LEU A 326 -23.07 -17.10 6.99
CA LEU A 326 -23.67 -17.95 5.96
C LEU A 326 -25.16 -17.63 5.75
N LEU A 327 -25.91 -17.40 6.84
CA LEU A 327 -27.33 -16.99 6.76
C LEU A 327 -27.48 -15.70 5.92
N ALA A 328 -26.58 -14.74 6.13
CA ALA A 328 -26.56 -13.49 5.37
C ALA A 328 -26.16 -13.67 3.89
N MET A 329 -25.40 -14.71 3.51
CA MET A 329 -25.11 -14.99 2.09
C MET A 329 -26.40 -15.39 1.37
N VAL A 330 -27.15 -16.33 1.94
CA VAL A 330 -28.36 -16.89 1.33
C VAL A 330 -29.50 -15.87 1.32
N ASP A 331 -29.66 -15.06 2.37
CA ASP A 331 -30.60 -13.93 2.38
C ASP A 331 -30.24 -12.87 1.32
N CYS A 332 -28.95 -12.54 1.16
CA CYS A 332 -28.49 -11.63 0.11
C CYS A 332 -28.76 -12.17 -1.31
N TRP A 333 -28.42 -13.44 -1.59
CA TRP A 333 -28.72 -14.07 -2.88
C TRP A 333 -30.24 -14.12 -3.17
N SER A 334 -31.05 -14.46 -2.15
CA SER A 334 -32.52 -14.46 -2.18
C SER A 334 -33.13 -13.07 -2.46
N ALA A 335 -32.54 -12.01 -1.91
CA ALA A 335 -32.98 -10.63 -2.11
C ALA A 335 -32.65 -10.12 -3.52
N LEU A 336 -31.52 -10.54 -4.10
CA LEU A 336 -31.05 -10.09 -5.42
C LEU A 336 -31.46 -10.99 -6.59
N GLY A 337 -32.13 -12.12 -6.31
CA GLY A 337 -32.53 -13.10 -7.33
C GLY A 337 -31.35 -13.88 -7.92
N ILE A 338 -30.30 -14.10 -7.13
CA ILE A 338 -29.10 -14.85 -7.50
C ILE A 338 -29.29 -16.32 -7.12
N VAL A 339 -29.00 -17.22 -8.05
CA VAL A 339 -28.86 -18.66 -7.81
C VAL A 339 -27.41 -19.00 -8.15
N PRO A 340 -26.53 -19.27 -7.16
CA PRO A 340 -25.10 -19.46 -7.43
C PRO A 340 -24.80 -20.62 -8.40
N TYR A 341 -25.69 -21.62 -8.41
CA TYR A 341 -25.65 -22.79 -9.30
C TYR A 341 -25.83 -22.45 -10.79
N ASP A 342 -26.50 -21.34 -11.15
CA ASP A 342 -26.66 -20.91 -12.55
C ASP A 342 -25.30 -20.61 -13.23
N HIS A 343 -24.24 -20.42 -12.45
CA HIS A 343 -22.94 -19.89 -12.91
C HIS A 343 -21.77 -20.89 -12.75
N MET A 344 -22.08 -22.18 -12.60
CA MET A 344 -21.10 -23.24 -12.36
C MET A 344 -20.06 -23.44 -13.49
N LEU A 345 -20.28 -22.90 -14.69
CA LEU A 345 -19.25 -22.84 -15.76
C LEU A 345 -17.96 -22.13 -15.34
N CYS A 346 -18.08 -21.13 -14.47
CA CYS A 346 -16.94 -20.36 -13.95
C CYS A 346 -16.52 -20.81 -12.55
N SER A 347 -16.98 -21.99 -12.09
CA SER A 347 -16.72 -22.48 -10.73
C SER A 347 -15.28 -22.93 -10.53
N THR A 348 -14.55 -22.16 -9.73
CA THR A 348 -13.25 -22.57 -9.19
C THR A 348 -13.44 -23.60 -8.06
N PRO A 349 -12.40 -24.38 -7.69
CA PRO A 349 -12.46 -25.26 -6.51
C PRO A 349 -12.78 -24.49 -5.21
N LEU A 350 -12.29 -23.25 -5.10
CA LEU A 350 -12.60 -22.38 -3.96
C LEU A 350 -14.06 -21.92 -3.95
N PHE A 351 -14.67 -21.67 -5.11
CA PHE A 351 -16.09 -21.35 -5.18
C PHE A 351 -16.95 -22.56 -4.80
N ARG A 352 -16.65 -23.77 -5.32
CA ARG A 352 -17.32 -25.01 -4.92
C ARG A 352 -17.26 -25.23 -3.40
N LEU A 353 -16.09 -25.04 -2.79
CA LEU A 353 -15.90 -25.16 -1.34
C LEU A 353 -16.76 -24.15 -0.53
N ARG A 354 -16.79 -22.88 -0.95
CA ARG A 354 -17.60 -21.83 -0.28
C ARG A 354 -19.11 -22.11 -0.41
N LEU A 355 -19.55 -22.53 -1.60
CA LEU A 355 -20.95 -22.84 -1.87
C LEU A 355 -21.36 -24.11 -1.10
N GLY A 356 -20.54 -25.16 -1.13
CA GLY A 356 -20.78 -26.42 -0.43
C GLY A 356 -20.86 -26.29 1.10
N VAL A 357 -20.05 -25.43 1.72
CA VAL A 357 -20.16 -25.11 3.17
C VAL A 357 -21.46 -24.36 3.50
N THR A 358 -21.97 -23.58 2.55
CA THR A 358 -23.29 -22.93 2.70
C THR A 358 -24.42 -23.93 2.47
N GLU A 359 -24.25 -24.83 1.51
CA GLU A 359 -25.18 -25.90 1.16
C GLU A 359 -25.34 -26.92 2.30
N SER A 360 -24.27 -27.36 2.97
CA SER A 360 -24.36 -28.37 4.03
C SER A 360 -25.14 -27.90 5.27
N LEU A 361 -25.07 -26.60 5.60
CA LEU A 361 -25.93 -25.98 6.61
C LEU A 361 -27.40 -25.89 6.16
N PHE A 362 -27.65 -25.57 4.89
CA PHE A 362 -29.00 -25.30 4.40
C PHE A 362 -29.78 -26.54 3.95
N ARG A 363 -29.13 -27.61 3.51
CA ARG A 363 -29.78 -28.88 3.14
C ARG A 363 -30.22 -29.66 4.38
N ASP A 364 -29.41 -29.65 5.44
CA ASP A 364 -29.74 -30.27 6.72
C ASP A 364 -30.71 -29.38 7.52
N THR A 365 -31.97 -29.80 7.58
CA THR A 365 -33.04 -29.08 8.30
C THR A 365 -32.82 -29.05 9.81
N ALA A 366 -32.11 -30.03 10.40
CA ALA A 366 -31.82 -30.05 11.83
C ALA A 366 -30.68 -29.09 12.19
N LYS A 367 -29.57 -29.10 11.41
CA LYS A 367 -28.46 -28.13 11.57
C LYS A 367 -28.96 -26.69 11.38
N LEU A 368 -29.82 -26.44 10.38
CA LEU A 368 -30.41 -25.11 10.15
C LEU A 368 -31.32 -24.66 11.30
N ASP A 369 -32.14 -25.56 11.84
CA ASP A 369 -33.05 -25.25 12.94
C ASP A 369 -32.31 -25.03 14.27
N GLU A 370 -31.22 -25.76 14.52
CA GLU A 370 -30.33 -25.49 15.64
C GLU A 370 -29.64 -24.13 15.49
N ALA A 371 -29.07 -23.82 14.31
CA ALA A 371 -28.44 -22.53 14.06
C ALA A 371 -29.40 -21.35 14.27
N LEU A 372 -30.66 -21.48 13.81
CA LEU A 372 -31.72 -20.48 14.02
C LEU A 372 -32.15 -20.36 15.49
N ARG A 373 -32.13 -21.45 16.26
CA ARG A 373 -32.41 -21.44 17.70
C ARG A 373 -31.28 -20.74 18.46
N VAL A 374 -30.03 -21.13 18.19
CA VAL A 374 -28.81 -20.52 18.75
C VAL A 374 -28.75 -19.02 18.45
N ALA A 375 -29.17 -18.61 17.26
CA ALA A 375 -29.23 -17.20 16.86
C ALA A 375 -30.11 -16.32 17.77
N VAL A 376 -31.12 -16.91 18.44
CA VAL A 376 -32.07 -16.18 19.28
C VAL A 376 -31.80 -16.45 20.77
N ASP A 377 -31.72 -17.72 21.16
CA ASP A 377 -31.66 -18.15 22.55
C ASP A 377 -30.25 -18.03 23.16
N ASP A 378 -29.20 -18.09 22.34
CA ASP A 378 -27.82 -18.16 22.79
C ASP A 378 -27.08 -16.82 22.61
N ASN A 379 -26.14 -16.52 23.51
CA ASN A 379 -25.37 -15.28 23.50
C ASN A 379 -23.84 -15.48 23.35
N THR A 380 -23.37 -16.72 23.26
CA THR A 380 -21.95 -17.12 23.19
C THR A 380 -21.18 -16.47 22.04
N PHE A 381 -21.86 -16.28 20.91
CA PHE A 381 -21.31 -15.65 19.69
C PHE A 381 -21.75 -14.19 19.50
N ARG A 382 -22.70 -13.69 20.30
CA ARG A 382 -23.41 -12.42 20.05
C ARG A 382 -22.51 -11.18 19.99
N SER A 383 -21.38 -11.21 20.73
CA SER A 383 -20.37 -10.15 20.68
C SER A 383 -19.54 -10.19 19.40
N ASP A 384 -19.24 -11.38 18.88
CA ASP A 384 -18.50 -11.55 17.63
C ASP A 384 -19.42 -11.25 16.42
N ASP A 385 -20.71 -11.56 16.51
CA ASP A 385 -21.75 -11.19 15.54
C ASP A 385 -21.95 -9.67 15.39
N LEU A 386 -21.78 -8.93 16.50
CA LEU A 386 -21.82 -7.46 16.51
C LEU A 386 -20.64 -6.89 15.71
N GLU A 387 -19.42 -7.32 16.04
CA GLU A 387 -18.21 -6.93 15.30
C GLU A 387 -18.25 -7.41 13.84
N PHE A 388 -18.84 -8.57 13.56
CA PHE A 388 -19.09 -9.06 12.20
C PHE A 388 -20.04 -8.14 11.42
N THR A 389 -21.10 -7.65 12.06
CA THR A 389 -22.07 -6.72 11.46
C THR A 389 -21.42 -5.35 11.18
N PHE A 390 -20.60 -4.83 12.10
CA PHE A 390 -19.80 -3.62 11.86
C PHE A 390 -18.71 -3.83 10.80
N ALA A 391 -18.10 -5.02 10.75
CA ALA A 391 -17.10 -5.37 9.76
C ALA A 391 -17.70 -5.33 8.34
N ALA A 392 -18.82 -6.03 8.13
CA ALA A 392 -19.54 -6.10 6.85
C ALA A 392 -20.02 -4.71 6.38
N ARG A 393 -20.58 -3.90 7.29
CA ARG A 393 -20.97 -2.53 6.98
C ARG A 393 -19.80 -1.67 6.52
N GLY A 394 -18.69 -1.65 7.26
CA GLY A 394 -17.54 -0.84 6.88
C GLY A 394 -16.89 -1.26 5.56
N TRP A 395 -16.94 -2.55 5.19
CA TRP A 395 -16.53 -2.99 3.85
C TRP A 395 -17.47 -2.46 2.75
N ALA A 396 -18.79 -2.48 2.98
CA ALA A 396 -19.76 -1.91 2.04
C ALA A 396 -19.68 -0.39 1.91
N GLU A 397 -19.36 0.31 3.01
CA GLU A 397 -19.12 1.76 3.03
C GLU A 397 -17.86 2.12 2.20
N CYS A 398 -16.74 1.39 2.36
CA CYS A 398 -15.54 1.57 1.53
C CYS A 398 -15.83 1.36 0.03
N VAL A 399 -16.61 0.32 -0.31
CA VAL A 399 -16.98 -0.03 -1.70
C VAL A 399 -17.94 0.98 -2.33
N SER A 400 -18.88 1.52 -1.55
CA SER A 400 -19.84 2.52 -2.02
C SER A 400 -19.17 3.87 -2.30
N LEU A 401 -18.16 4.24 -1.52
CA LEU A 401 -17.33 5.44 -1.73
C LEU A 401 -16.25 5.24 -2.79
N GLY A 402 -15.86 3.98 -3.07
CA GLY A 402 -14.78 3.64 -4.00
C GLY A 402 -13.38 3.95 -3.48
N HIS A 403 -13.21 4.05 -2.16
CA HIS A 403 -11.95 4.41 -1.52
C HIS A 403 -10.99 3.21 -1.44
N PHE A 404 -10.10 3.09 -2.44
CA PHE A 404 -9.08 2.03 -2.48
C PHE A 404 -8.13 2.08 -1.27
N GLU A 405 -7.70 3.26 -0.82
CA GLU A 405 -6.73 3.37 0.30
C GLU A 405 -7.37 2.95 1.63
N THR A 406 -8.59 3.38 1.93
CA THR A 406 -9.32 2.92 3.13
C THR A 406 -9.58 1.41 3.10
N TRP A 407 -9.71 0.80 1.90
CA TRP A 407 -9.74 -0.65 1.75
C TRP A 407 -8.35 -1.29 1.98
N LYS A 408 -7.25 -0.71 1.44
CA LYS A 408 -5.86 -1.13 1.69
C LYS A 408 -5.57 -1.14 3.20
N GLU A 409 -5.78 -0.02 3.89
CA GLU A 409 -5.60 0.10 5.34
C GLU A 409 -6.39 -0.98 6.12
N ARG A 410 -7.70 -1.06 5.87
CA ARG A 410 -8.61 -1.99 6.56
C ARG A 410 -8.24 -3.46 6.31
N PHE A 411 -7.69 -3.77 5.13
CA PHE A 411 -7.18 -5.09 4.78
C PHE A 411 -5.83 -5.37 5.43
N VAL A 412 -4.82 -4.51 5.21
CA VAL A 412 -3.42 -4.72 5.63
C VAL A 412 -3.26 -4.73 7.15
N VAL A 413 -3.97 -3.89 7.89
CA VAL A 413 -3.97 -3.93 9.37
C VAL A 413 -4.49 -5.29 9.87
N THR A 414 -5.49 -5.84 9.20
CA THR A 414 -6.08 -7.15 9.53
C THR A 414 -5.17 -8.31 9.07
N GLN A 415 -4.53 -8.16 7.91
CA GLN A 415 -3.54 -9.09 7.37
C GLN A 415 -2.33 -9.24 8.30
N ASN A 416 -1.80 -8.12 8.83
CA ASN A 416 -0.64 -8.12 9.71
C ASN A 416 -0.90 -8.88 11.03
N PHE A 417 -2.11 -8.81 11.58
CA PHE A 417 -2.53 -9.59 12.75
C PHE A 417 -2.47 -11.11 12.49
N PHE A 418 -2.89 -11.57 11.30
CA PHE A 418 -2.85 -12.99 10.93
C PHE A 418 -1.52 -13.45 10.30
N LYS A 419 -0.60 -12.54 9.97
CA LYS A 419 0.69 -12.82 9.29
C LYS A 419 1.51 -13.95 9.94
N PRO A 420 1.61 -14.08 11.29
CA PRO A 420 2.35 -15.17 11.94
C PRO A 420 1.76 -16.59 11.74
N ARG A 421 0.55 -16.71 11.16
CA ARG A 421 -0.20 -17.98 11.01
C ARG A 421 -0.43 -18.37 9.54
N PHE A 422 0.04 -17.56 8.58
CA PHE A 422 -0.17 -17.83 7.15
C PHE A 422 0.60 -19.04 6.61
N ALA A 423 1.73 -19.45 7.22
CA ALA A 423 2.49 -20.62 6.77
C ALA A 423 1.69 -21.91 6.95
N GLU A 424 1.27 -22.19 8.18
CA GLU A 424 0.41 -23.31 8.58
C GLU A 424 -0.90 -23.36 7.75
N ALA A 425 -1.60 -22.22 7.66
CA ALA A 425 -2.85 -22.12 6.91
C ALA A 425 -2.69 -22.33 5.39
N LYS A 426 -1.51 -22.02 4.83
CA LYS A 426 -1.21 -22.25 3.41
C LYS A 426 -1.01 -23.74 3.12
N GLU A 427 -0.45 -24.51 4.06
CA GLU A 427 -0.30 -25.96 3.93
C GLU A 427 -1.67 -26.67 4.01
N VAL A 428 -2.43 -26.42 5.09
CA VAL A 428 -3.78 -27.00 5.29
C VAL A 428 -4.73 -26.59 4.15
N GLY A 429 -4.73 -25.32 3.78
CA GLY A 429 -5.54 -24.79 2.67
C GLY A 429 -5.16 -25.38 1.30
N ASN A 430 -3.91 -25.79 1.07
CA ASN A 430 -3.51 -26.48 -0.15
C ASN A 430 -3.89 -27.97 -0.12
N ALA A 431 -3.72 -28.66 1.00
CA ALA A 431 -4.13 -30.05 1.17
C ALA A 431 -5.65 -30.22 0.94
N MET A 432 -6.47 -29.31 1.49
CA MET A 432 -7.92 -29.29 1.31
C MET A 432 -8.32 -29.10 -0.16
N VAL A 433 -7.67 -28.19 -0.89
CA VAL A 433 -7.96 -27.99 -2.34
C VAL A 433 -7.45 -29.14 -3.19
N LYS A 434 -6.36 -29.82 -2.80
CA LYS A 434 -5.88 -31.02 -3.48
C LYS A 434 -6.90 -32.16 -3.36
N ALA A 435 -7.41 -32.42 -2.15
CA ALA A 435 -8.46 -33.42 -1.94
C ALA A 435 -9.74 -33.15 -2.76
N LEU A 436 -10.15 -31.88 -2.90
CA LEU A 436 -11.28 -31.45 -3.74
C LEU A 436 -11.05 -31.59 -5.25
N LEU A 437 -9.82 -31.81 -5.68
CA LEU A 437 -9.46 -32.08 -7.08
C LEU A 437 -9.33 -33.59 -7.34
N GLU A 438 -8.83 -34.35 -6.36
CA GLU A 438 -8.69 -35.81 -6.45
C GLU A 438 -10.03 -36.57 -6.43
N THR A 439 -11.14 -35.92 -6.05
CA THR A 439 -12.51 -36.48 -6.12
C THR A 439 -13.25 -36.17 -7.42
N ARG A 440 -12.57 -35.85 -8.54
CA ARG A 440 -13.20 -35.33 -9.78
C ARG A 440 -12.91 -36.09 -11.09
N ASP A 441 -12.12 -37.15 -11.09
CA ASP A 441 -11.42 -37.61 -12.31
C ASP A 441 -12.26 -38.31 -13.40
N ASP A 442 -13.58 -38.52 -13.24
CA ASP A 442 -14.37 -39.41 -14.14
C ASP A 442 -15.42 -38.74 -15.10
N ASP A 443 -16.06 -37.58 -14.80
CA ASP A 443 -17.32 -37.18 -15.50
C ASP A 443 -17.40 -35.76 -16.17
N ASP A 444 -16.38 -34.88 -16.05
CA ASP A 444 -16.52 -33.40 -16.20
C ASP A 444 -16.74 -32.82 -17.63
N ASP A 445 -16.83 -33.64 -18.70
CA ASP A 445 -16.77 -33.12 -20.09
C ASP A 445 -18.12 -32.86 -20.78
N ASP A 446 -19.20 -33.62 -20.50
CA ASP A 446 -20.48 -33.46 -21.22
C ASP A 446 -21.44 -32.42 -20.60
N ASP A 447 -21.53 -32.36 -19.25
CA ASP A 447 -22.26 -31.29 -18.54
C ASP A 447 -21.82 -29.90 -19.00
N SER A 448 -20.51 -29.70 -19.22
CA SER A 448 -19.95 -28.42 -19.68
C SER A 448 -20.67 -27.85 -20.91
N LYS A 449 -21.06 -28.71 -21.87
CA LYS A 449 -21.73 -28.34 -23.12
C LYS A 449 -23.23 -28.09 -22.90
N GLN A 450 -23.85 -28.81 -21.96
CA GLN A 450 -25.24 -28.60 -21.58
C GLN A 450 -25.41 -27.30 -20.77
N GLN A 451 -24.46 -26.99 -19.90
CA GLN A 451 -24.47 -25.85 -18.98
C GLN A 451 -24.14 -24.53 -19.70
N GLN A 452 -23.23 -24.54 -20.70
CA GLN A 452 -23.01 -23.42 -21.62
C GLN A 452 -24.32 -23.01 -22.31
N ARG A 453 -25.08 -23.98 -22.86
CA ARG A 453 -26.39 -23.74 -23.47
C ARG A 453 -27.44 -23.23 -22.48
N ARG A 454 -27.38 -23.63 -21.20
CA ARG A 454 -28.26 -23.06 -20.15
C ARG A 454 -27.97 -21.58 -19.94
N VAL A 455 -26.69 -21.18 -19.82
CA VAL A 455 -26.30 -19.78 -19.63
C VAL A 455 -26.66 -18.91 -20.85
N GLU A 456 -26.41 -19.39 -22.07
CA GLU A 456 -26.83 -18.72 -23.31
C GLU A 456 -28.35 -18.50 -23.37
N SER A 457 -29.14 -19.53 -23.04
CA SER A 457 -30.61 -19.45 -22.95
C SER A 457 -31.10 -18.48 -21.85
N LEU A 458 -30.45 -18.49 -20.69
CA LEU A 458 -30.71 -17.54 -19.60
C LEU A 458 -30.46 -16.09 -20.05
N CYS A 459 -29.43 -15.87 -20.85
CA CYS A 459 -29.08 -14.56 -21.39
C CYS A 459 -30.04 -14.10 -22.48
N GLU A 460 -30.47 -14.95 -23.43
CA GLU A 460 -31.56 -14.59 -24.36
C GLU A 460 -32.84 -14.19 -23.61
N SER A 461 -33.21 -14.97 -22.59
CA SER A 461 -34.39 -14.73 -21.74
C SER A 461 -34.31 -13.38 -20.99
N LYS A 462 -33.20 -13.14 -20.28
CA LYS A 462 -33.02 -11.92 -19.47
C LYS A 462 -32.78 -10.68 -20.35
N ALA A 463 -32.12 -10.80 -21.51
CA ALA A 463 -31.94 -9.70 -22.46
C ALA A 463 -33.28 -9.27 -23.09
N ARG A 464 -34.16 -10.21 -23.45
CA ARG A 464 -35.53 -9.89 -23.91
C ARG A 464 -36.34 -9.15 -22.84
N THR A 465 -36.20 -9.55 -21.57
CA THR A 465 -36.85 -8.86 -20.44
C THR A 465 -36.31 -7.44 -20.24
N ALA A 466 -34.99 -7.24 -20.29
CA ALA A 466 -34.37 -5.91 -20.18
C ALA A 466 -34.79 -4.98 -21.33
N ALA A 467 -34.79 -5.48 -22.57
CA ALA A 467 -35.27 -4.73 -23.73
C ALA A 467 -36.77 -4.39 -23.64
N ALA A 468 -37.59 -5.28 -23.09
CA ALA A 468 -39.02 -5.02 -22.86
C ALA A 468 -39.26 -3.91 -21.82
N ILE A 469 -38.46 -3.86 -20.75
CA ILE A 469 -38.51 -2.78 -19.75
C ILE A 469 -38.11 -1.44 -20.38
N PHE A 470 -37.01 -1.40 -21.14
CA PHE A 470 -36.53 -0.18 -21.81
C PHE A 470 -37.53 0.36 -22.85
N CYS A 471 -38.29 -0.51 -23.51
CA CYS A 471 -39.39 -0.14 -24.41
C CYS A 471 -40.66 0.36 -23.69
N LEU A 472 -40.79 0.17 -22.37
CA LEU A 472 -41.94 0.65 -21.59
C LEU A 472 -41.68 2.05 -21.00
N GLU A 473 -40.42 2.40 -20.69
CA GLU A 473 -40.04 3.72 -20.17
C GLU A 473 -39.94 4.81 -21.26
N SER A 474 -40.12 4.44 -22.54
CA SER A 474 -39.96 5.32 -23.72
C SER A 474 -41.28 5.72 -24.41
N GLN A 475 -42.32 6.03 -23.61
CA GLN A 475 -43.63 6.56 -24.06
C GLN A 475 -43.82 8.05 -23.65
N PRO A 476 -43.85 9.02 -24.58
CA PRO A 476 -43.92 10.45 -24.25
C PRO A 476 -45.36 10.99 -24.11
N ASN A 477 -45.72 11.49 -22.92
CA ASN A 477 -47.04 12.10 -22.65
C ASN A 477 -47.03 13.64 -22.81
N GLY A 478 -47.33 14.12 -24.02
CA GLY A 478 -48.23 15.24 -24.33
C GLY A 478 -48.03 16.66 -23.74
N GLY A 479 -47.64 17.60 -24.60
CA GLY A 479 -47.91 19.05 -24.47
C GLY A 479 -46.76 19.92 -23.90
N THR A 480 -46.53 21.17 -24.33
CA THR A 480 -47.14 21.98 -25.40
C THR A 480 -46.11 22.94 -26.02
N ASP A 481 -46.13 23.12 -27.35
CA ASP A 481 -45.33 24.13 -28.08
C ASP A 481 -46.05 25.51 -28.10
N PRO A 482 -45.34 26.64 -28.26
CA PRO A 482 -45.37 27.29 -29.58
C PRO A 482 -44.10 28.05 -30.03
N MET A 483 -43.62 27.70 -31.24
CA MET A 483 -42.81 28.52 -32.18
C MET A 483 -41.35 28.88 -31.81
N GLY A 484 -40.38 28.85 -32.75
CA GLY A 484 -40.46 28.39 -34.14
C GLY A 484 -39.30 28.87 -35.05
N ILE A 485 -39.44 28.58 -36.35
CA ILE A 485 -38.62 29.05 -37.51
C ILE A 485 -37.30 28.31 -37.81
N PHE A 486 -37.41 27.32 -38.72
CA PHE A 486 -36.62 27.01 -39.94
C PHE A 486 -35.06 27.04 -39.96
N ASN A 487 -34.33 26.28 -40.81
CA ASN A 487 -34.53 25.03 -41.60
C ASN A 487 -33.34 24.86 -42.58
N GLN A 488 -32.72 23.67 -42.69
CA GLN A 488 -32.29 23.08 -43.97
C GLN A 488 -31.91 21.57 -43.84
N LYS A 489 -31.76 20.85 -44.97
CA LYS A 489 -31.82 19.38 -45.05
C LYS A 489 -30.72 18.74 -45.90
N ALA A 490 -30.26 17.54 -45.49
CA ALA A 490 -30.10 16.34 -46.34
C ALA A 490 -29.85 15.08 -45.46
N GLY A 491 -30.28 13.86 -45.78
CA GLY A 491 -31.29 13.47 -46.78
C GLY A 491 -31.05 12.17 -47.55
N PHE A 492 -31.09 10.98 -46.93
CA PHE A 492 -31.13 9.68 -47.64
C PHE A 492 -31.95 8.60 -46.91
N LYS A 493 -32.41 7.57 -47.64
CA LYS A 493 -33.16 6.39 -47.16
C LYS A 493 -32.45 5.09 -47.55
N ILE A 494 -32.56 4.06 -46.71
CA ILE A 494 -32.28 2.65 -47.05
C ILE A 494 -33.47 1.79 -46.57
N ALA A 495 -33.74 0.65 -47.21
CA ALA A 495 -34.96 -0.14 -47.06
C ALA A 495 -34.85 -1.34 -46.10
N THR A 496 -36.00 -1.83 -45.62
CA THR A 496 -36.13 -3.00 -44.73
C THR A 496 -36.21 -4.33 -45.51
N PRO A 497 -35.51 -5.39 -45.08
CA PRO A 497 -35.67 -6.75 -45.61
C PRO A 497 -36.75 -7.56 -44.87
N THR A 498 -37.44 -8.45 -45.59
CA THR A 498 -38.58 -9.23 -45.09
C THR A 498 -38.20 -10.67 -44.74
N VAL A 499 -38.57 -11.16 -43.55
CA VAL A 499 -38.30 -12.56 -43.14
C VAL A 499 -39.46 -13.49 -43.52
N ARG A 500 -39.18 -14.54 -44.31
CA ARG A 500 -40.12 -15.64 -44.55
C ARG A 500 -40.15 -16.59 -43.35
N LYS A 501 -41.36 -16.95 -42.88
CA LYS A 501 -41.55 -18.11 -41.99
C LYS A 501 -41.77 -19.37 -42.83
N VAL A 502 -41.10 -20.46 -42.47
CA VAL A 502 -41.42 -21.83 -42.91
C VAL A 502 -41.98 -22.56 -41.69
N LEU A 503 -43.06 -23.31 -41.88
CA LEU A 503 -43.69 -24.14 -40.85
C LEU A 503 -43.53 -25.62 -41.23
N VAL A 504 -43.04 -26.42 -40.29
CA VAL A 504 -43.04 -27.89 -40.38
C VAL A 504 -43.79 -28.40 -39.14
N PRO A 505 -44.92 -29.10 -39.29
CA PRO A 505 -45.67 -29.66 -38.17
C PRO A 505 -45.15 -31.05 -37.80
N ILE A 506 -45.17 -31.37 -36.51
CA ILE A 506 -45.18 -32.75 -36.01
C ILE A 506 -46.33 -32.84 -34.99
N GLU A 507 -47.11 -33.91 -35.07
CA GLU A 507 -48.37 -34.07 -34.33
C GLU A 507 -48.15 -34.61 -32.92
N ILE A 508 -49.01 -34.21 -31.98
CA ILE A 508 -49.13 -34.84 -30.65
C ILE A 508 -50.49 -35.52 -30.56
N ALA A 509 -50.49 -36.83 -30.32
CA ALA A 509 -51.69 -37.65 -30.19
C ALA A 509 -52.51 -37.32 -28.92
N LYS A 510 -53.80 -37.69 -28.91
CA LYS A 510 -54.76 -37.38 -27.83
C LYS A 510 -55.35 -38.65 -27.21
N LEU A 511 -55.75 -38.55 -25.93
CA LEU A 511 -56.95 -39.10 -25.22
C LEU A 511 -56.59 -39.17 -23.71
N LYS A 512 -57.28 -38.54 -22.73
CA LYS A 512 -58.69 -38.60 -22.23
C LYS A 512 -59.02 -39.85 -21.34
N PRO A 513 -59.93 -39.77 -20.33
CA PRO A 513 -60.19 -38.68 -19.36
C PRO A 513 -60.78 -39.07 -17.94
N LYS A 514 -60.42 -38.34 -16.85
CA LYS A 514 -61.23 -38.12 -15.59
C LYS A 514 -61.60 -39.36 -14.72
N PRO A 515 -62.31 -39.24 -13.55
CA PRO A 515 -62.79 -38.07 -12.75
C PRO A 515 -61.91 -37.80 -11.49
N ARG A 516 -62.02 -36.73 -10.66
CA ARG A 516 -62.96 -35.61 -10.40
C ARG A 516 -64.03 -35.79 -9.30
N ASP A 517 -63.84 -35.10 -8.18
CA ASP A 517 -64.83 -34.35 -7.35
C ASP A 517 -64.06 -33.18 -6.67
N ALA A 518 -64.54 -31.93 -6.52
CA ALA A 518 -65.77 -31.37 -5.93
C ALA A 518 -65.75 -31.45 -4.38
N SER A 519 -65.91 -30.38 -3.58
CA SER A 519 -66.34 -28.97 -3.78
C SER A 519 -65.65 -28.05 -2.72
N SER A 520 -65.84 -26.74 -2.53
CA SER A 520 -66.62 -25.63 -3.16
C SER A 520 -66.01 -24.28 -2.71
N ALA A 521 -66.22 -23.21 -3.47
CA ALA A 521 -65.78 -21.83 -3.16
C ALA A 521 -66.95 -20.84 -3.42
N PRO A 522 -66.77 -19.50 -3.29
CA PRO A 522 -66.28 -18.69 -2.17
C PRO A 522 -67.49 -17.85 -1.60
N PRO A 523 -67.50 -16.52 -1.28
CA PRO A 523 -66.97 -15.40 -2.09
C PRO A 523 -66.30 -14.21 -1.32
N THR A 524 -65.85 -13.26 -2.14
CA THR A 524 -65.29 -11.91 -1.88
C THR A 524 -66.18 -10.92 -1.10
N PHE A 525 -65.57 -9.89 -0.48
CA PHE A 525 -65.71 -8.41 -0.70
C PHE A 525 -65.07 -7.68 0.51
N ARG A 526 -64.03 -6.82 0.41
CA ARG A 526 -63.84 -5.48 -0.21
C ARG A 526 -64.57 -4.32 0.52
N SER A 527 -63.75 -3.45 1.15
CA SER A 527 -63.95 -2.02 1.46
C SER A 527 -65.22 -1.53 2.20
N GLY A 528 -65.01 -0.92 3.37
CA GLY A 528 -65.95 -0.01 4.05
C GLY A 528 -65.19 0.97 4.96
N SER A 529 -65.59 2.24 4.98
CA SER A 529 -64.93 3.34 5.71
C SER A 529 -65.82 3.97 6.78
N ASN A 530 -65.30 4.99 7.48
CA ASN A 530 -65.98 5.91 8.42
C ASN A 530 -66.27 5.35 9.84
N ALA A 531 -66.57 6.17 10.85
CA ALA A 531 -66.05 7.50 11.24
C ALA A 531 -66.64 7.92 12.62
N GLY A 532 -65.80 8.42 13.53
CA GLY A 532 -66.23 9.00 14.83
C GLY A 532 -66.79 7.99 15.86
N GLY A 533 -67.00 8.36 17.12
CA GLY A 533 -66.55 9.59 17.80
C GLY A 533 -67.22 9.84 19.17
N ARG A 534 -66.48 10.50 20.08
CA ARG A 534 -66.92 11.17 21.35
C ARG A 534 -67.39 10.33 22.58
N ALA A 535 -66.50 10.37 23.59
CA ALA A 535 -66.69 11.04 24.90
C ALA A 535 -67.34 10.33 26.11
N GLY A 536 -66.85 10.73 27.31
CA GLY A 536 -67.25 10.31 28.67
C GLY A 536 -66.00 10.17 29.58
N THR A 537 -65.54 11.20 30.31
CA THR A 537 -65.80 11.47 31.76
C THR A 537 -65.41 10.32 32.70
N SER A 538 -64.65 10.45 33.80
CA SER A 538 -63.91 11.54 34.51
C SER A 538 -62.81 10.85 35.41
N SER A 539 -62.01 11.42 36.32
CA SER A 539 -61.89 12.70 37.09
C SER A 539 -60.40 12.89 37.49
N GLN A 540 -59.82 14.11 37.58
CA GLN A 540 -59.66 14.99 38.77
C GLN A 540 -59.13 14.28 40.06
N THR A 541 -58.14 14.81 40.81
CA THR A 541 -57.45 16.14 40.86
C THR A 541 -56.03 15.99 41.52
N HIS A 542 -55.22 16.96 42.04
CA HIS A 542 -55.35 18.39 42.38
C HIS A 542 -53.99 19.17 42.43
N THR A 543 -53.68 20.04 41.43
CA THR A 543 -52.89 21.32 41.55
C THR A 543 -51.44 21.33 42.11
N THR A 544 -50.59 22.37 42.04
CA THR A 544 -50.68 23.86 41.82
C THR A 544 -49.44 24.37 41.06
N SER A 545 -49.52 25.08 39.91
CA SER A 545 -49.62 26.56 39.71
C SER A 545 -48.36 27.39 40.12
N THR A 546 -47.85 28.41 39.42
CA THR A 546 -48.18 29.11 38.13
C THR A 546 -46.87 29.75 37.56
N VAL A 547 -46.67 30.82 36.76
CA VAL A 547 -47.38 32.06 36.29
C VAL A 547 -46.84 32.43 34.86
N SER A 548 -47.44 33.38 34.11
CA SER A 548 -46.91 33.92 32.83
C SER A 548 -47.34 35.41 32.60
N PRO A 549 -47.38 36.02 31.39
CA PRO A 549 -46.31 36.86 30.79
C PRO A 549 -46.76 38.32 30.45
N ARG A 550 -45.85 39.20 29.94
CA ARG A 550 -46.04 40.46 29.11
C ARG A 550 -44.77 41.37 29.15
N ALA A 551 -44.52 42.41 28.34
CA ALA A 551 -45.02 42.91 27.02
C ALA A 551 -44.18 44.10 26.48
N SER A 552 -44.23 44.37 25.15
CA SER A 552 -44.07 45.69 24.45
C SER A 552 -42.77 46.51 24.66
N VAL A 553 -42.29 47.40 23.76
CA VAL A 553 -42.92 48.57 23.08
C VAL A 553 -42.23 48.89 21.71
N SER A 554 -42.82 49.83 20.95
CA SER A 554 -42.40 50.43 19.66
C SER A 554 -40.97 51.02 19.61
N SER A 555 -40.39 51.47 18.47
CA SER A 555 -40.98 52.18 17.32
C SER A 555 -40.15 52.12 16.02
N ALA A 556 -40.66 52.74 14.94
CA ALA A 556 -40.13 52.63 13.57
C ALA A 556 -39.52 53.92 13.04
N ASN A 557 -38.67 53.81 12.00
CA ASN A 557 -38.60 54.84 10.96
C ASN A 557 -38.24 54.25 9.57
N ARG A 558 -38.41 55.04 8.50
CA ARG A 558 -38.31 54.64 7.08
C ARG A 558 -37.19 55.37 6.32
N LYS A 559 -36.94 54.85 5.10
CA LYS A 559 -36.06 55.33 4.00
C LYS A 559 -34.61 54.84 4.12
N SER A 560 -33.96 54.17 3.15
CA SER A 560 -34.02 54.10 1.67
C SER A 560 -33.24 55.17 0.92
N GLN A 561 -32.11 54.81 0.29
CA GLN A 561 -31.96 54.79 -1.18
C GLN A 561 -30.60 54.21 -1.65
N SER A 562 -30.64 53.52 -2.80
CA SER A 562 -29.54 53.25 -3.74
C SER A 562 -29.33 54.52 -4.62
N PRO A 563 -28.15 54.88 -5.18
CA PRO A 563 -27.48 54.06 -6.22
C PRO A 563 -25.95 54.23 -6.46
N TYR A 564 -25.44 53.44 -7.43
CA TYR A 564 -24.27 53.72 -8.31
C TYR A 564 -24.43 55.06 -9.09
N PRO A 565 -23.43 55.66 -9.83
CA PRO A 565 -22.33 54.99 -10.57
C PRO A 565 -21.00 55.77 -10.87
N ALA A 566 -20.13 55.15 -11.69
CA ALA A 566 -19.32 55.71 -12.81
C ALA A 566 -18.20 56.79 -12.65
N SER A 567 -16.95 56.32 -12.71
CA SER A 567 -15.88 56.62 -13.71
C SER A 567 -15.27 58.02 -14.02
N SER A 568 -13.93 58.02 -14.11
CA SER A 568 -13.03 58.65 -15.14
C SER A 568 -12.37 60.03 -14.92
N ALA A 569 -11.26 60.23 -15.67
CA ALA A 569 -10.46 61.46 -15.92
C ALA A 569 -9.54 62.02 -14.78
N ASP A 570 -8.38 62.67 -15.04
CA ASP A 570 -7.35 62.52 -16.11
C ASP A 570 -6.02 63.28 -15.76
N GLU A 571 -4.96 63.06 -16.55
CA GLU A 571 -3.84 63.97 -16.93
C GLU A 571 -2.80 64.59 -15.95
N ARG A 572 -1.49 64.49 -16.36
CA ARG A 572 -0.42 65.54 -16.39
C ARG A 572 0.29 65.99 -15.07
N GLN A 573 1.58 66.43 -15.03
CA GLN A 573 2.68 66.56 -16.03
C GLN A 573 4.10 66.79 -15.37
N ARG A 574 5.19 66.61 -16.16
CA ARG A 574 6.60 67.14 -16.03
C ARG A 574 7.56 66.43 -15.03
N GLY A 575 8.88 66.29 -15.31
CA GLY A 575 9.59 66.45 -16.60
C GLY A 575 11.13 66.67 -16.53
N ARG A 576 11.86 66.23 -17.59
CA ARG A 576 13.32 66.36 -17.90
C ARG A 576 14.30 65.49 -17.06
N GLY A 577 15.37 64.89 -17.61
CA GLY A 577 15.76 64.65 -19.03
C GLY A 577 17.29 64.59 -19.29
N ILE A 578 17.70 64.16 -20.51
CA ILE A 578 19.07 64.29 -21.14
C ILE A 578 20.13 63.26 -20.61
N ARG A 579 20.93 62.51 -21.42
CA ARG A 579 21.15 62.45 -22.91
C ARG A 579 21.67 61.08 -23.45
N ASN A 580 21.45 60.90 -24.75
CA ASN A 580 21.82 59.88 -25.77
C ASN A 580 23.21 59.18 -25.73
N GLY A 581 23.33 58.05 -26.45
CA GLY A 581 24.62 57.42 -26.85
C GLY A 581 24.57 56.22 -27.82
N ASP A 582 24.11 56.39 -29.07
CA ASP A 582 24.06 55.33 -30.11
C ASP A 582 25.43 54.82 -30.62
N ARG A 583 25.55 53.52 -30.96
CA ARG A 583 26.39 52.99 -32.07
C ARG A 583 26.11 51.51 -32.42
N LYS A 584 26.17 51.17 -33.72
CA LYS A 584 25.94 49.82 -34.30
C LYS A 584 27.23 49.20 -34.88
N ARG A 585 27.36 47.85 -34.81
CA ARG A 585 28.06 46.86 -35.71
C ARG A 585 28.68 45.71 -34.88
N LYS A 586 28.85 44.45 -35.35
CA LYS A 586 28.29 43.68 -36.50
C LYS A 586 28.76 42.20 -36.46
N LEU A 587 27.83 41.20 -36.39
CA LEU A 587 28.04 39.74 -36.58
C LEU A 587 29.02 39.06 -35.56
N VAL A 588 29.07 37.74 -35.32
CA VAL A 588 28.86 36.51 -36.15
C VAL A 588 27.99 35.44 -35.40
N SER A 589 27.69 34.30 -36.06
CA SER A 589 26.88 33.10 -35.67
C SER A 589 26.98 32.59 -34.20
N ALA A 590 26.06 31.75 -33.68
CA ALA A 590 25.28 30.70 -34.34
C ALA A 590 23.86 30.42 -33.74
N SER A 591 23.22 29.33 -34.20
CA SER A 591 21.78 29.07 -34.10
C SER A 591 21.36 27.96 -33.12
N ALA A 592 20.31 28.19 -32.33
CA ALA A 592 19.31 27.19 -31.94
C ALA A 592 18.04 27.88 -31.37
N HIS A 593 16.84 27.42 -31.75
CA HIS A 593 15.59 27.68 -31.01
C HIS A 593 15.30 26.46 -30.12
N ARG A 594 15.14 26.62 -28.80
CA ARG A 594 13.88 26.93 -28.10
C ARG A 594 12.77 25.90 -28.33
N SER A 595 12.55 25.06 -27.33
CA SER A 595 11.28 24.41 -27.01
C SER A 595 10.58 25.14 -25.84
N SER A 596 9.29 24.86 -25.64
CA SER A 596 8.43 25.45 -24.60
C SER A 596 7.88 24.38 -23.63
N PRO A 597 7.28 24.75 -22.49
CA PRO A 597 7.35 23.93 -21.28
C PRO A 597 6.12 23.06 -20.96
N ALA A 598 6.32 22.21 -19.94
CA ALA A 598 5.35 21.63 -19.02
C ALA A 598 4.34 20.58 -19.54
N SER A 599 4.45 19.40 -18.94
CA SER A 599 3.34 18.47 -18.65
C SER A 599 3.69 17.75 -17.35
N ASP A 600 2.72 17.62 -16.44
CA ASP A 600 2.97 17.20 -15.06
C ASP A 600 3.45 15.73 -14.94
N ARG A 601 4.19 15.44 -13.87
CA ARG A 601 4.51 14.07 -13.44
C ARG A 601 3.71 13.73 -12.20
N ILE A 602 3.20 12.52 -12.18
CA ILE A 602 2.49 11.90 -11.06
C ILE A 602 3.31 10.67 -10.68
N ASP A 603 3.64 10.53 -9.40
CA ASP A 603 4.40 9.40 -8.89
C ASP A 603 3.54 8.13 -8.80
N PHE A 604 4.16 6.97 -8.96
CA PHE A 604 3.53 5.66 -8.88
C PHE A 604 4.31 4.77 -7.91
N ASP A 605 3.69 4.39 -6.80
CA ASP A 605 4.34 3.65 -5.70
C ASP A 605 4.91 2.29 -6.15
N GLY A 606 6.11 1.97 -5.68
CA GLY A 606 6.98 0.94 -6.27
C GLY A 606 7.03 -0.38 -5.51
N ASP A 607 5.92 -1.10 -5.41
CA ASP A 607 5.93 -2.43 -4.76
C ASP A 607 6.60 -3.51 -5.64
N SER A 608 7.64 -4.14 -5.13
CA SER A 608 8.13 -5.45 -5.57
C SER A 608 8.78 -6.20 -4.41
N ASP A 609 8.01 -7.11 -3.81
CA ASP A 609 8.47 -8.03 -2.76
C ASP A 609 8.87 -9.36 -3.41
N THR A 610 10.17 -9.62 -3.51
CA THR A 610 10.75 -10.90 -3.94
C THR A 610 11.73 -11.39 -2.88
N GLY A 611 11.24 -12.24 -1.98
CA GLY A 611 12.08 -12.90 -0.99
C GLY A 611 12.97 -13.97 -1.62
N ASP A 612 14.20 -13.58 -1.96
CA ASP A 612 15.41 -14.41 -1.94
C ASP A 612 16.57 -13.47 -1.57
N GLU A 613 17.27 -13.75 -0.48
CA GLU A 613 18.29 -12.85 0.10
C GLU A 613 19.59 -12.79 -0.75
N ASP A 614 20.45 -11.80 -0.48
CA ASP A 614 21.81 -11.58 -1.05
C ASP A 614 21.94 -10.88 -2.43
N TRP A 615 20.86 -10.46 -3.11
CA TRP A 615 20.97 -9.68 -4.37
C TRP A 615 21.09 -8.15 -4.21
N GLU A 616 20.50 -7.55 -3.19
CA GLU A 616 20.46 -6.08 -3.02
C GLU A 616 21.85 -5.43 -2.84
N ALA A 617 22.80 -6.18 -2.29
CA ALA A 617 24.16 -5.69 -1.99
C ALA A 617 25.00 -5.50 -3.26
N ALA A 618 24.82 -6.35 -4.28
CA ALA A 618 25.63 -6.32 -5.50
C ALA A 618 25.16 -5.22 -6.48
N LEU A 619 23.85 -5.05 -6.63
CA LEU A 619 23.28 -4.03 -7.53
C LEU A 619 23.53 -2.61 -7.02
N ASN A 620 23.43 -2.39 -5.70
CA ASN A 620 23.62 -1.06 -5.10
C ASN A 620 24.95 -0.42 -5.48
N ALA A 621 26.09 -1.12 -5.36
CA ALA A 621 27.41 -0.51 -5.63
C ALA A 621 27.57 0.02 -7.07
N GLN A 622 26.90 -0.60 -8.05
CA GLN A 622 26.99 -0.21 -9.45
C GLN A 622 25.89 0.79 -9.86
N GLU A 623 24.68 0.68 -9.31
CA GLU A 623 23.64 1.70 -9.45
C GLU A 623 23.99 3.01 -8.72
N GLN A 624 24.57 2.96 -7.52
CA GLN A 624 24.94 4.16 -6.78
C GLN A 624 26.02 4.97 -7.51
N ARG A 625 27.04 4.32 -8.10
CA ARG A 625 28.00 4.97 -9.02
C ARG A 625 27.31 5.62 -10.25
N LYS A 626 26.17 5.08 -10.69
CA LYS A 626 25.30 5.61 -11.77
C LYS A 626 24.48 6.83 -11.29
N ARG A 627 23.89 6.75 -10.08
CA ARG A 627 23.06 7.79 -9.45
C ARG A 627 23.88 8.99 -8.92
N LEU A 628 25.08 8.76 -8.38
CA LEU A 628 26.03 9.81 -7.99
C LEU A 628 26.43 10.68 -9.19
N ARG A 629 26.57 10.08 -10.38
CA ARG A 629 26.81 10.81 -11.64
C ARG A 629 25.58 11.54 -12.21
N LEU A 630 24.38 11.34 -11.63
CA LEU A 630 23.13 11.96 -12.04
C LEU A 630 22.59 13.03 -11.07
N ARG A 631 23.15 13.17 -9.86
CA ARG A 631 22.81 14.26 -8.91
C ARG A 631 23.42 15.63 -9.30
N SER A 632 23.38 16.00 -10.59
CA SER A 632 24.04 17.19 -11.14
C SER A 632 23.33 18.54 -10.85
N ASN A 633 22.54 18.63 -9.77
CA ASN A 633 21.68 19.79 -9.51
C ASN A 633 21.48 20.09 -8.00
N HIS A 634 22.31 19.48 -7.14
CA HIS A 634 22.33 19.77 -5.70
C HIS A 634 23.32 20.93 -5.43
N SER A 635 22.92 21.90 -4.61
CA SER A 635 23.78 23.01 -4.21
C SER A 635 24.66 22.58 -3.05
N VAL A 636 25.90 22.17 -3.36
CA VAL A 636 26.89 21.75 -2.36
C VAL A 636 27.35 22.96 -1.54
N ASP A 637 27.28 22.85 -0.21
CA ASP A 637 27.84 23.84 0.71
C ASP A 637 29.38 23.74 0.72
N LEU A 638 30.05 24.69 0.05
CA LEU A 638 31.51 24.72 -0.05
C LEU A 638 32.20 25.17 1.26
N ASP A 639 31.46 25.75 2.21
CA ASP A 639 32.01 26.12 3.51
C ASP A 639 31.96 24.95 4.51
N ARG A 640 31.18 23.89 4.22
CA ARG A 640 31.14 22.65 5.01
C ARG A 640 32.50 21.96 5.01
N ARG A 641 33.07 21.78 6.21
CA ARG A 641 34.36 21.10 6.45
C ARG A 641 34.13 19.77 7.17
N LEU A 642 34.46 18.66 6.52
CA LEU A 642 34.19 17.32 7.06
C LEU A 642 35.30 16.75 7.94
N VAL A 643 36.56 17.16 7.80
CA VAL A 643 37.68 16.53 8.52
C VAL A 643 37.72 16.94 9.99
N HIS A 644 37.51 15.98 10.89
CA HIS A 644 37.65 16.15 12.34
C HIS A 644 39.10 16.52 12.72
N PRO A 645 39.34 17.38 13.74
CA PRO A 645 40.69 17.82 14.12
C PRO A 645 41.68 16.69 14.41
N VAL A 646 41.21 15.57 14.98
CA VAL A 646 42.06 14.38 15.25
C VAL A 646 42.60 13.78 13.94
N LEU A 647 41.75 13.60 12.93
CA LEU A 647 42.17 13.09 11.63
C LEU A 647 43.03 14.11 10.88
N ARG A 648 42.73 15.41 11.00
CA ARG A 648 43.55 16.49 10.43
C ARG A 648 45.00 16.50 10.98
N GLY A 649 45.22 15.97 12.18
CA GLY A 649 46.56 15.79 12.77
C GLY A 649 47.48 14.84 11.99
N THR A 650 46.95 13.99 11.11
CA THR A 650 47.73 13.05 10.28
C THR A 650 48.35 13.68 9.03
N LEU A 651 48.02 14.93 8.70
CA LEU A 651 48.49 15.57 7.47
C LEU A 651 49.99 15.92 7.51
N PRO A 652 50.79 15.53 6.51
CA PRO A 652 52.22 15.81 6.47
C PRO A 652 52.47 17.31 6.25
N GLY A 653 52.70 18.04 7.36
CA GLY A 653 52.97 19.47 7.36
C GLY A 653 52.66 20.19 8.68
N ASN A 654 51.76 19.65 9.51
CA ASN A 654 51.32 20.26 10.78
C ASN A 654 52.37 20.24 11.92
N GLY A 655 53.66 20.15 11.61
CA GLY A 655 54.77 20.08 12.57
C GLY A 655 55.21 21.44 13.16
N THR A 656 54.47 22.53 12.91
CA THR A 656 54.77 23.89 13.40
C THR A 656 53.67 24.40 14.31
N LYS A 657 54.04 24.80 15.53
CA LYS A 657 53.20 25.61 16.40
C LYS A 657 53.12 27.04 15.84
N GLU A 658 51.92 27.61 15.81
CA GLU A 658 51.73 29.07 15.78
C GLU A 658 50.90 29.46 17.02
N ASP A 659 51.53 30.19 17.95
CA ASP A 659 50.90 30.72 19.16
C ASP A 659 50.23 32.09 18.89
N GLY A 660 49.14 32.42 19.59
CA GLY A 660 48.28 33.58 19.26
C GLY A 660 47.66 34.39 20.41
N GLY A 661 48.07 34.17 21.67
CA GLY A 661 47.48 34.82 22.87
C GLY A 661 46.17 34.18 23.35
N ASP A 662 45.68 34.35 24.58
CA ASP A 662 46.13 35.15 25.74
C ASP A 662 45.29 34.70 26.98
N LYS A 663 45.65 34.79 28.28
CA LYS A 663 46.85 35.23 29.03
C LYS A 663 46.73 34.79 30.51
N VAL A 664 47.85 34.53 31.23
CA VAL A 664 48.00 34.63 32.74
C VAL A 664 47.16 33.66 33.61
N CYS A 665 47.61 33.01 34.71
CA CYS A 665 48.88 32.84 35.46
C CYS A 665 48.85 31.43 36.13
N GLY A 666 49.91 30.82 36.69
CA GLY A 666 51.33 31.17 36.85
C GLY A 666 51.99 30.28 37.95
N ASP A 667 53.31 30.05 37.90
CA ASP A 667 54.19 29.39 38.91
C ASP A 667 53.89 27.93 39.37
N GLU A 668 54.85 27.10 39.80
CA GLU A 668 56.33 27.10 39.72
C GLU A 668 56.83 25.63 39.78
N GLY A 669 57.97 25.25 39.17
CA GLY A 669 58.56 23.91 39.38
C GLY A 669 59.65 23.50 38.37
N LYS A 670 60.72 22.86 38.85
CA LYS A 670 61.86 22.35 38.03
C LYS A 670 61.96 20.82 38.09
N GLY A 671 62.34 20.20 36.97
CA GLY A 671 62.70 18.78 36.87
C GLY A 671 63.33 18.50 35.50
N GLU A 672 64.31 17.58 35.43
CA GLU A 672 65.17 17.41 34.25
C GLU A 672 64.81 16.18 33.40
N GLY A 673 64.58 16.42 32.11
CA GLY A 673 64.98 15.57 30.98
C GLY A 673 64.64 14.07 30.97
N GLU A 674 63.44 13.73 30.47
CA GLU A 674 63.20 12.44 29.80
C GLU A 674 62.76 12.61 28.34
N LYS A 675 62.86 11.53 27.55
CA LYS A 675 62.60 11.54 26.10
C LYS A 675 61.09 11.63 25.82
N PRO A 676 60.65 12.25 24.70
CA PRO A 676 59.27 12.15 24.26
C PRO A 676 58.89 10.68 23.99
N GLN A 677 57.97 10.15 24.78
CA GLN A 677 57.31 8.87 24.49
C GLN A 677 56.15 9.12 23.52
N GLU A 678 56.04 8.32 22.47
CA GLU A 678 54.80 8.22 21.70
C GLU A 678 53.78 7.42 22.53
N GLN A 679 52.97 8.13 23.33
CA GLN A 679 51.87 7.52 24.08
C GLN A 679 50.82 8.56 24.51
N ASN A 680 49.60 8.07 24.75
CA ASN A 680 48.53 8.76 25.48
C ASN A 680 47.93 10.01 24.82
N ALA A 681 47.48 9.87 23.56
CA ALA A 681 46.15 10.41 23.27
C ALA A 681 45.13 9.56 24.07
N PRO A 682 44.15 10.15 24.79
CA PRO A 682 43.19 9.36 25.53
C PRO A 682 42.31 8.54 24.58
N GLU A 683 42.13 7.27 24.90
CA GLU A 683 41.18 6.38 24.26
C GLU A 683 39.78 7.04 24.26
N PRO A 684 39.03 7.04 23.14
CA PRO A 684 37.67 7.57 23.15
C PRO A 684 36.81 6.75 24.11
N ASP A 685 36.09 7.44 25.00
CA ASP A 685 35.03 6.86 25.81
C ASP A 685 33.88 6.45 24.88
N LEU A 686 33.92 5.19 24.44
CA LEU A 686 33.19 4.65 23.30
C LEU A 686 32.49 3.35 23.73
N ILE A 687 31.19 3.25 23.45
CA ILE A 687 30.43 2.03 23.72
C ILE A 687 30.77 1.00 22.63
N HIS A 688 31.73 0.12 22.92
CA HIS A 688 32.10 -0.98 22.03
C HIS A 688 30.93 -1.95 21.80
N ALA A 689 30.82 -2.50 20.58
CA ALA A 689 29.78 -3.48 20.24
C ALA A 689 29.70 -4.68 21.20
N GLU A 690 30.82 -5.18 21.72
CA GLU A 690 30.89 -6.25 22.74
C GLU A 690 30.02 -5.97 23.99
N SER A 691 29.86 -4.69 24.36
CA SER A 691 29.11 -4.28 25.55
C SER A 691 27.59 -4.29 25.34
N VAL A 692 27.15 -4.42 24.08
CA VAL A 692 25.73 -4.43 23.67
C VAL A 692 25.33 -5.80 23.11
N ALA A 693 26.25 -6.49 22.42
CA ALA A 693 26.08 -7.83 21.87
C ALA A 693 27.32 -8.70 22.18
N SER A 694 27.14 -9.68 23.08
CA SER A 694 28.19 -10.61 23.53
C SER A 694 27.61 -11.92 24.08
N VAL A 695 28.44 -12.95 24.21
CA VAL A 695 28.12 -14.23 24.86
C VAL A 695 27.69 -14.00 26.32
N ALA A 696 28.30 -13.03 27.01
CA ALA A 696 27.89 -12.62 28.36
C ALA A 696 26.43 -12.11 28.40
N LEU A 697 25.97 -11.47 27.32
CA LEU A 697 24.58 -11.03 27.10
C LEU A 697 23.69 -12.11 26.45
N LYS A 698 24.12 -13.38 26.48
CA LYS A 698 23.43 -14.56 25.93
C LYS A 698 23.26 -14.56 24.41
N CYS A 699 24.09 -13.83 23.68
CA CYS A 699 24.17 -13.94 22.22
C CYS A 699 24.89 -15.25 21.83
N VAL A 700 24.57 -15.80 20.66
CA VAL A 700 25.08 -17.08 20.17
C VAL A 700 26.30 -16.84 19.26
N PRO A 701 27.46 -17.49 19.47
CA PRO A 701 28.60 -17.41 18.55
C PRO A 701 28.24 -17.75 17.10
N VAL A 702 28.75 -16.97 16.15
CA VAL A 702 28.63 -17.23 14.71
C VAL A 702 29.94 -17.75 14.10
N LEU A 703 29.93 -18.10 12.82
CA LEU A 703 31.09 -18.59 12.06
C LEU A 703 31.78 -19.82 12.68
N ASN A 704 31.00 -20.67 13.38
CA ASN A 704 31.49 -21.82 14.15
C ASN A 704 32.58 -21.46 15.19
N ALA A 705 32.64 -20.20 15.63
CA ALA A 705 33.62 -19.75 16.60
C ALA A 705 33.43 -20.44 17.97
N ALA A 706 34.52 -20.84 18.59
CA ALA A 706 34.54 -21.19 20.01
C ALA A 706 34.34 -19.90 20.85
N VAL A 707 33.97 -20.03 22.13
CA VAL A 707 33.66 -18.86 22.98
C VAL A 707 34.91 -18.01 23.24
N GLU A 708 36.06 -18.66 23.35
CA GLU A 708 37.39 -18.05 23.39
C GLU A 708 37.80 -17.36 22.06
N ASP A 709 37.10 -17.65 20.97
CA ASP A 709 37.42 -17.21 19.61
C ASP A 709 36.45 -16.16 19.04
N VAL A 710 35.43 -15.71 19.78
CA VAL A 710 34.48 -14.69 19.26
C VAL A 710 35.10 -13.30 19.13
N LEU A 711 36.07 -12.93 19.97
CA LEU A 711 36.58 -11.55 20.04
C LEU A 711 37.37 -11.14 18.79
N VAL A 712 37.02 -9.99 18.22
CA VAL A 712 37.72 -9.30 17.12
C VAL A 712 37.76 -7.79 17.32
N GLU A 713 38.65 -7.12 16.58
CA GLU A 713 38.82 -5.66 16.60
C GLU A 713 38.69 -5.08 15.19
N LEU A 714 38.12 -3.88 15.06
CA LEU A 714 37.99 -3.16 13.79
C LEU A 714 38.64 -1.77 13.87
N GLN A 715 39.50 -1.46 12.89
CA GLN A 715 40.11 -0.15 12.70
C GLN A 715 39.14 0.81 12.01
N TYR A 716 39.16 2.08 12.41
CA TYR A 716 38.34 3.15 11.84
C TYR A 716 39.19 4.31 11.28
N PRO A 717 38.64 5.21 10.43
CA PRO A 717 39.44 6.21 9.70
C PRO A 717 39.99 7.37 10.54
N GLY A 718 39.37 7.71 11.66
CA GLY A 718 39.69 8.90 12.47
C GLY A 718 40.44 8.64 13.77
N SER A 719 40.81 7.38 14.05
CA SER A 719 41.43 6.98 15.32
C SER A 719 42.43 5.83 15.13
N PRO A 720 43.57 5.84 15.84
CA PRO A 720 44.44 4.67 15.94
C PRO A 720 43.82 3.57 16.83
N HIS A 721 42.88 3.90 17.71
CA HIS A 721 42.14 2.92 18.52
C HIS A 721 41.13 2.15 17.67
N ARG A 722 40.76 0.96 18.13
CA ARG A 722 39.83 0.04 17.46
C ARG A 722 38.56 -0.13 18.26
N GLU A 723 37.45 -0.44 17.58
CA GLU A 723 36.25 -0.93 18.26
C GLU A 723 36.35 -2.45 18.45
N ARG A 724 36.01 -2.94 19.65
CA ARG A 724 35.93 -4.38 19.95
C ARG A 724 34.53 -4.93 19.68
N TYR A 725 34.49 -6.09 19.05
CA TYR A 725 33.29 -6.83 18.68
C TYR A 725 33.43 -8.28 19.14
N GLU A 726 32.35 -8.90 19.61
CA GLU A 726 32.24 -10.35 19.61
C GLU A 726 31.51 -10.83 18.35
N LEU A 727 32.02 -11.87 17.70
CA LEU A 727 31.38 -12.55 16.58
C LEU A 727 30.19 -13.41 17.08
N VAL A 728 29.12 -12.72 17.44
CA VAL A 728 27.87 -13.29 17.95
C VAL A 728 26.66 -12.78 17.16
N TRP A 729 25.56 -13.52 17.28
CA TRP A 729 24.22 -13.12 16.85
C TRP A 729 23.26 -13.15 18.03
N GLY A 730 22.37 -12.17 18.10
CA GLY A 730 21.24 -12.16 19.03
C GLY A 730 20.03 -11.54 18.36
N LYS A 731 18.83 -12.01 18.71
CA LYS A 731 17.60 -11.33 18.30
C LYS A 731 17.58 -9.94 18.93
N ASP A 732 17.22 -8.93 18.14
CA ASP A 732 17.14 -7.53 18.58
C ASP A 732 18.48 -6.99 19.12
N LYS A 733 19.60 -7.43 18.49
CA LYS A 733 21.00 -7.06 18.80
C LYS A 733 21.81 -6.80 17.52
N ILE A 734 22.96 -6.13 17.69
CA ILE A 734 23.93 -5.84 16.62
C ILE A 734 24.44 -7.16 16.00
N ASP A 735 24.29 -7.31 14.68
CA ASP A 735 24.98 -8.33 13.90
C ASP A 735 26.40 -7.85 13.60
N ALA A 736 27.38 -8.34 14.37
CA ALA A 736 28.78 -7.96 14.23
C ALA A 736 29.36 -8.26 12.84
N VAL A 737 28.91 -9.34 12.18
CA VAL A 737 29.42 -9.72 10.86
C VAL A 737 28.87 -8.79 9.77
N LYS A 738 27.62 -8.33 9.90
CA LYS A 738 27.01 -7.33 9.00
C LYS A 738 27.54 -5.91 9.27
N ASP A 739 27.71 -5.51 10.53
CA ASP A 739 28.25 -4.19 10.93
C ASP A 739 29.67 -4.05 10.37
N ILE A 740 30.58 -4.99 10.67
CA ILE A 740 31.98 -5.00 10.17
C ILE A 740 32.05 -4.93 8.63
N LYS A 741 31.27 -5.75 7.90
CA LYS A 741 31.27 -5.73 6.42
C LYS A 741 30.77 -4.40 5.85
N THR A 742 29.79 -3.77 6.50
CA THR A 742 29.22 -2.47 6.07
C THR A 742 30.20 -1.32 6.33
N ILE A 743 30.82 -1.27 7.51
CA ILE A 743 31.85 -0.28 7.86
C ILE A 743 32.99 -0.30 6.84
N ILE A 744 33.52 -1.49 6.52
CA ILE A 744 34.62 -1.65 5.56
C ILE A 744 34.27 -1.13 4.17
N ARG A 745 33.03 -1.34 3.70
CA ARG A 745 32.54 -0.80 2.41
C ARG A 745 32.49 0.73 2.43
N TYR A 746 31.82 1.34 3.42
CA TYR A 746 31.73 2.80 3.51
C TYR A 746 33.09 3.50 3.69
N ILE A 747 34.03 2.90 4.44
CA ILE A 747 35.40 3.42 4.54
C ILE A 747 36.06 3.45 3.16
N ALA A 748 35.94 2.38 2.38
CA ALA A 748 36.52 2.31 1.04
C ALA A 748 35.80 3.20 0.00
N GLU A 749 34.50 3.48 0.18
CA GLU A 749 33.70 4.30 -0.74
C GLU A 749 33.80 5.81 -0.48
N VAL A 750 34.02 6.22 0.78
CA VAL A 750 33.98 7.65 1.18
C VAL A 750 35.38 8.24 1.41
N TYR A 751 36.36 7.43 1.86
CA TYR A 751 37.69 7.93 2.25
C TYR A 751 38.81 7.59 1.25
N LEU A 752 38.55 6.76 0.24
CA LEU A 752 39.55 6.30 -0.73
C LEU A 752 39.16 6.68 -2.17
N THR A 753 40.15 6.86 -3.04
CA THR A 753 39.92 6.94 -4.49
C THR A 753 39.64 5.56 -5.09
N ASP A 754 39.05 5.48 -6.30
CA ASP A 754 38.77 4.19 -6.97
C ASP A 754 40.01 3.25 -7.04
N GLU A 755 41.21 3.81 -7.23
CA GLU A 755 42.47 3.05 -7.23
C GLU A 755 42.86 2.54 -5.83
N GLN A 756 42.71 3.40 -4.81
CA GLN A 756 43.01 3.08 -3.41
C GLN A 756 41.98 2.10 -2.80
N ALA A 757 40.74 2.14 -3.26
CA ALA A 757 39.64 1.27 -2.84
C ALA A 757 39.72 -0.15 -3.45
N SER A 758 40.43 -0.32 -4.56
CA SER A 758 40.52 -1.60 -5.29
C SER A 758 40.94 -2.81 -4.40
N PRO A 759 41.98 -2.74 -3.54
CA PRO A 759 42.34 -3.84 -2.63
C PRO A 759 41.25 -4.21 -1.60
N PHE A 760 40.29 -3.32 -1.36
CA PHE A 760 39.19 -3.52 -0.43
C PHE A 760 37.94 -4.07 -1.12
N LEU A 761 37.63 -3.56 -2.32
CA LEU A 761 36.37 -3.77 -3.03
C LEU A 761 36.45 -4.67 -4.27
N ASP A 762 37.62 -5.17 -4.67
CA ASP A 762 37.73 -6.05 -5.85
C ASP A 762 36.82 -7.31 -5.72
N PRO A 763 35.93 -7.59 -6.69
CA PRO A 763 34.96 -8.69 -6.61
C PRO A 763 35.55 -10.11 -6.55
N THR A 764 36.86 -10.29 -6.75
CA THR A 764 37.51 -11.60 -6.81
C THR A 764 38.52 -11.83 -5.68
N THR A 765 39.19 -10.76 -5.23
CA THR A 765 40.33 -10.79 -4.31
C THR A 765 40.22 -9.78 -3.16
N GLY A 766 39.31 -8.80 -3.26
CA GLY A 766 39.18 -7.72 -2.29
C GLY A 766 38.78 -8.21 -0.88
N ILE A 767 39.19 -7.46 0.14
CA ILE A 767 38.94 -7.77 1.55
C ILE A 767 37.45 -8.03 1.84
N VAL A 768 36.55 -7.22 1.29
CA VAL A 768 35.09 -7.42 1.43
C VAL A 768 34.68 -8.79 0.91
N ARG A 769 35.22 -9.22 -0.24
CA ARG A 769 34.94 -10.53 -0.83
C ARG A 769 35.52 -11.68 0.00
N GLN A 770 36.66 -11.48 0.66
CA GLN A 770 37.24 -12.47 1.58
C GLN A 770 36.35 -12.64 2.83
N LEU A 771 35.85 -11.54 3.40
CA LEU A 771 34.94 -11.57 4.55
C LEU A 771 33.58 -12.18 4.20
N GLU A 772 33.04 -11.90 3.02
CA GLU A 772 31.85 -12.60 2.48
C GLU A 772 32.08 -14.11 2.37
N ARG A 773 33.19 -14.53 1.76
CA ARG A 773 33.52 -15.97 1.60
C ARG A 773 33.71 -16.67 2.94
N ALA A 774 34.32 -16.02 3.93
CA ALA A 774 34.47 -16.57 5.27
C ALA A 774 33.14 -16.62 6.06
N SER A 775 32.21 -15.69 5.79
CA SER A 775 30.90 -15.62 6.44
C SER A 775 29.75 -16.32 5.72
N SER A 776 29.99 -16.85 4.51
CA SER A 776 29.02 -17.64 3.74
C SER A 776 28.59 -18.93 4.47
N ASP A 777 27.33 -19.30 4.35
CA ASP A 777 26.74 -20.48 5.02
C ASP A 777 27.46 -21.80 4.72
N THR A 778 28.08 -21.92 3.55
CA THR A 778 28.84 -23.11 3.13
C THR A 778 30.22 -23.21 3.79
N VAL A 779 30.77 -22.11 4.33
CA VAL A 779 32.16 -22.02 4.78
C VAL A 779 32.26 -21.82 6.29
N LYS A 780 31.63 -20.78 6.83
CA LYS A 780 31.62 -20.42 8.27
C LYS A 780 32.98 -20.62 8.95
N ASP A 781 33.99 -19.85 8.51
CA ASP A 781 35.38 -19.94 8.98
C ASP A 781 35.81 -18.65 9.70
N VAL A 782 35.80 -18.71 11.04
CA VAL A 782 36.28 -17.63 11.92
C VAL A 782 37.76 -17.26 11.70
N ASN A 783 38.62 -18.22 11.34
CA ASN A 783 40.05 -17.96 11.14
C ASN A 783 40.29 -17.20 9.83
N MET A 784 39.60 -17.57 8.75
CA MET A 784 39.61 -16.81 7.50
C MET A 784 39.05 -15.40 7.68
N PHE A 785 37.96 -15.25 8.45
CA PHE A 785 37.38 -13.95 8.77
C PHE A 785 38.36 -13.06 9.56
N LYS A 786 38.97 -13.61 10.62
CA LYS A 786 40.01 -12.93 11.42
C LYS A 786 41.24 -12.57 10.57
N ALA A 787 41.64 -13.40 9.62
CA ALA A 787 42.77 -13.10 8.73
C ALA A 787 42.49 -11.90 7.82
N ALA A 788 41.35 -11.88 7.13
CA ALA A 788 40.95 -10.77 6.26
C ALA A 788 40.78 -9.44 7.05
N LEU A 789 40.21 -9.51 8.26
CA LEU A 789 40.06 -8.34 9.14
C LEU A 789 41.41 -7.80 9.66
N ARG A 790 42.41 -8.65 9.91
CA ARG A 790 43.77 -8.20 10.24
C ARG A 790 44.46 -7.49 9.07
N ASP A 791 44.26 -7.97 7.84
CA ASP A 791 44.78 -7.29 6.64
C ASP A 791 44.09 -5.92 6.45
N PHE A 792 42.76 -5.85 6.63
CA PHE A 792 42.02 -4.58 6.66
C PHE A 792 42.61 -3.57 7.65
N ASN A 793 42.69 -3.96 8.92
CA ASN A 793 43.15 -3.09 10.00
C ASN A 793 44.58 -2.58 9.73
N SER A 794 45.45 -3.43 9.19
CA SER A 794 46.83 -3.09 8.85
C SER A 794 46.92 -2.08 7.70
N ARG A 795 46.12 -2.26 6.64
CA ARG A 795 46.08 -1.33 5.49
C ARG A 795 45.44 0.01 5.85
N LEU A 796 44.34 0.00 6.58
CA LEU A 796 43.67 1.25 6.98
C LEU A 796 44.57 2.08 7.91
N LEU A 797 45.26 1.43 8.86
CA LEU A 797 46.20 2.12 9.76
C LEU A 797 47.38 2.74 8.98
N ALA A 798 47.87 2.09 7.91
CA ALA A 798 48.88 2.69 7.03
C ALA A 798 48.36 3.94 6.27
N LEU A 799 47.10 3.91 5.82
CA LEU A 799 46.44 5.03 5.13
C LEU A 799 46.04 6.18 6.08
N HIS A 800 45.80 5.87 7.36
CA HIS A 800 45.65 6.84 8.44
C HIS A 800 46.99 7.54 8.70
N SER A 801 48.04 6.77 9.00
CA SER A 801 49.34 7.30 9.42
C SER A 801 50.14 8.02 8.32
N ASN A 802 49.79 7.85 7.04
CA ASN A 802 50.37 8.61 5.93
C ASN A 802 49.52 9.83 5.50
N GLY A 803 48.41 10.12 6.18
CA GLY A 803 47.55 11.27 5.91
C GLY A 803 46.62 11.14 4.69
N THR A 804 46.55 9.98 4.04
CA THR A 804 45.69 9.77 2.85
C THR A 804 44.22 10.00 3.19
N LEU A 805 43.72 9.40 4.28
CA LEU A 805 42.31 9.49 4.69
C LEU A 805 41.89 10.94 4.98
N ALA A 806 42.75 11.70 5.67
CA ALA A 806 42.52 13.11 5.96
C ALA A 806 42.54 13.98 4.68
N THR A 807 43.46 13.69 3.76
CA THR A 807 43.57 14.40 2.47
C THR A 807 42.34 14.17 1.62
N ASN A 808 41.93 12.92 1.41
CA ASN A 808 40.76 12.59 0.60
C ASN A 808 39.46 13.18 1.19
N LEU A 809 39.25 13.07 2.52
CA LEU A 809 38.08 13.65 3.17
C LEU A 809 38.07 15.19 3.14
N SER A 810 39.23 15.85 3.07
CA SER A 810 39.33 17.32 2.93
C SER A 810 38.89 17.85 1.56
N LEU A 811 38.80 16.97 0.55
CA LEU A 811 38.28 17.30 -0.78
C LEU A 811 36.77 17.08 -0.89
N ARG A 812 36.12 16.63 0.20
CA ARG A 812 34.67 16.41 0.28
C ARG A 812 33.99 17.51 1.09
N HIS A 813 32.83 17.92 0.61
CA HIS A 813 31.94 18.86 1.29
C HIS A 813 30.63 18.21 1.76
N ASP A 814 30.21 17.14 1.09
CA ASP A 814 28.99 16.36 1.39
C ASP A 814 29.32 14.95 1.94
N LEU A 815 28.46 14.46 2.83
CA LEU A 815 28.42 13.06 3.27
C LEU A 815 27.26 12.33 2.55
N PRO A 816 27.43 11.07 2.13
CA PRO A 816 26.31 10.26 1.67
C PRO A 816 25.30 10.04 2.82
N SER A 817 24.01 10.24 2.56
CA SER A 817 22.96 10.10 3.58
C SER A 817 22.88 8.70 4.18
N HIS A 818 23.28 7.65 3.46
CA HIS A 818 23.38 6.29 3.99
C HIS A 818 24.49 6.13 5.04
N LEU A 819 25.58 6.91 4.96
CA LEU A 819 26.65 6.90 5.97
C LEU A 819 26.24 7.74 7.17
N VAL A 820 25.54 8.87 6.94
CA VAL A 820 24.94 9.68 8.01
C VAL A 820 23.97 8.83 8.83
N ALA A 821 22.99 8.20 8.18
CA ALA A 821 22.05 7.29 8.83
C ALA A 821 22.79 6.18 9.60
N PHE A 822 23.73 5.49 8.96
CA PHE A 822 24.49 4.41 9.62
C PHE A 822 25.29 4.84 10.84
N ILE A 823 25.89 6.04 10.84
CA ILE A 823 26.60 6.59 12.01
C ILE A 823 25.61 6.87 13.15
N LEU A 824 24.41 7.36 12.83
CA LEU A 824 23.35 7.63 13.81
C LEU A 824 22.70 6.34 14.32
N ASP A 825 22.48 5.35 13.46
CA ASP A 825 22.04 3.99 13.81
C ASP A 825 23.04 3.35 14.79
N GLN A 826 24.36 3.42 14.53
CA GLN A 826 25.38 2.98 15.48
C GLN A 826 25.19 3.69 16.84
N VAL A 827 25.10 5.03 16.84
CA VAL A 827 24.92 5.83 18.06
C VAL A 827 23.64 5.42 18.84
N TYR A 828 22.53 5.18 18.14
CA TYR A 828 21.24 4.79 18.73
C TYR A 828 21.26 3.36 19.27
N ASP A 829 21.81 2.40 18.52
CA ASP A 829 21.98 0.99 18.93
C ASP A 829 22.80 0.84 20.21
N ARG A 830 23.81 1.70 20.38
CA ARG A 830 24.69 1.68 21.55
C ARG A 830 24.10 2.41 22.77
N THR A 831 23.09 3.27 22.63
CA THR A 831 22.57 4.11 23.72
C THR A 831 21.06 3.99 23.97
N VAL A 832 20.23 4.28 22.97
CA VAL A 832 18.77 4.35 23.10
C VAL A 832 18.12 2.97 22.97
N ALA A 833 18.50 2.17 21.97
CA ALA A 833 17.87 0.87 21.71
C ALA A 833 17.87 -0.09 22.92
N PRO A 834 18.96 -0.21 23.72
CA PRO A 834 18.96 -1.06 24.92
C PRO A 834 18.05 -0.57 26.06
N LYS A 835 17.52 0.66 25.96
CA LYS A 835 16.74 1.36 26.99
C LYS A 835 15.39 1.87 26.48
N VAL A 836 14.99 1.52 25.25
CA VAL A 836 13.83 2.10 24.53
C VAL A 836 12.49 1.94 25.27
N GLU A 837 12.35 0.94 26.14
CA GLU A 837 11.16 0.77 26.99
C GLU A 837 10.93 1.93 27.98
N LEU A 838 11.98 2.69 28.33
CA LEU A 838 11.86 3.87 29.19
C LEU A 838 11.10 5.04 28.52
N LEU A 839 11.04 5.04 27.18
CA LEU A 839 10.35 6.05 26.38
C LEU A 839 8.84 5.73 26.19
N ARG A 840 8.43 4.48 26.46
CA ARG A 840 7.03 4.02 26.34
C ARG A 840 6.16 4.33 27.58
N LYS A 841 6.72 4.99 28.60
CA LYS A 841 6.06 5.27 29.88
C LYS A 841 5.44 6.67 29.89
N TYR A 842 4.41 6.88 29.08
CA TYR A 842 3.61 8.12 29.05
C TYR A 842 2.11 7.82 29.19
N GLU A 843 1.34 8.84 29.58
CA GLU A 843 -0.13 8.75 29.67
C GLU A 843 -0.77 9.14 28.32
N ASN A 844 -1.59 8.24 27.78
CA ASN A 844 -2.31 8.47 26.52
C ASN A 844 -3.22 9.71 26.62
N GLY A 845 -2.99 10.70 25.75
CA GLY A 845 -3.72 11.97 25.73
C GLY A 845 -2.97 13.16 26.33
N THR A 846 -1.71 12.98 26.76
CA THR A 846 -0.79 14.08 27.13
C THR A 846 0.05 14.52 25.93
N ASP A 847 0.68 15.71 26.01
CA ASP A 847 1.63 16.17 24.98
C ASP A 847 2.91 15.30 24.89
N ASN A 848 3.16 14.43 25.89
CA ASN A 848 4.39 13.63 26.07
C ASN A 848 4.38 12.30 25.30
N VAL A 849 3.64 12.20 24.19
CA VAL A 849 3.57 10.98 23.37
C VAL A 849 4.80 10.91 22.47
N TYR A 850 5.72 9.99 22.80
CA TYR A 850 6.97 9.82 22.05
C TYR A 850 6.75 9.21 20.66
N GLY A 851 7.34 9.84 19.63
CA GLY A 851 7.35 9.37 18.25
C GLY A 851 8.47 10.02 17.43
N GLU A 852 9.17 9.24 16.62
CA GLU A 852 10.42 9.65 15.96
C GLU A 852 10.21 9.96 14.47
N LEU A 853 10.95 10.96 13.97
CA LEU A 853 11.13 11.17 12.54
C LEU A 853 12.36 10.37 12.09
N LEU A 854 12.24 9.64 10.98
CA LEU A 854 13.29 8.73 10.52
C LEU A 854 14.27 9.43 9.56
N HIS A 855 15.50 8.93 9.47
CA HIS A 855 16.60 9.59 8.75
C HIS A 855 16.26 10.07 7.32
N PRO A 856 15.52 9.30 6.47
CA PRO A 856 15.13 9.77 5.14
C PRO A 856 14.28 11.05 5.14
N PHE A 857 13.42 11.24 6.15
CA PHE A 857 12.56 12.41 6.26
C PHE A 857 13.35 13.67 6.62
N VAL A 858 14.31 13.51 7.53
CA VAL A 858 15.20 14.61 7.94
C VAL A 858 16.11 15.03 6.79
N THR A 859 16.66 14.10 6.02
CA THR A 859 17.41 14.40 4.78
C THR A 859 16.52 15.12 3.76
N ASP A 860 15.31 14.63 3.48
CA ASP A 860 14.35 15.26 2.55
C ASP A 860 14.05 16.72 2.96
N ILE A 861 13.69 16.94 4.23
CA ILE A 861 13.40 18.29 4.75
C ILE A 861 14.64 19.19 4.68
N LEU A 862 15.71 18.85 5.41
CA LEU A 862 16.81 19.78 5.67
C LEU A 862 17.74 19.95 4.46
N VAL A 863 18.01 18.86 3.74
CA VAL A 863 19.02 18.81 2.67
C VAL A 863 18.36 18.98 1.30
N GLU A 864 17.30 18.21 0.98
CA GLU A 864 16.76 18.20 -0.39
C GLU A 864 15.79 19.36 -0.68
N ARG A 865 14.92 19.71 0.28
CA ARG A 865 13.93 20.80 0.16
C ARG A 865 14.42 22.15 0.68
N LEU A 866 14.81 22.23 1.95
CA LEU A 866 15.24 23.50 2.58
C LEU A 866 16.66 23.91 2.18
N LYS A 867 17.51 22.94 1.81
CA LYS A 867 18.89 23.14 1.34
C LYS A 867 19.72 23.95 2.35
N MET A 868 19.64 23.54 3.61
CA MET A 868 20.36 24.18 4.69
C MET A 868 21.88 24.12 4.47
N THR A 869 22.59 25.13 4.97
CA THR A 869 24.06 25.16 4.99
C THR A 869 24.60 25.14 6.41
N SER A 870 25.89 24.81 6.55
CA SER A 870 26.61 24.78 7.83
C SER A 870 26.68 26.13 8.55
N GLY A 871 26.47 27.24 7.83
CA GLY A 871 26.38 28.60 8.39
C GLY A 871 25.00 28.98 8.97
N GLN A 872 24.01 28.08 8.94
CA GLN A 872 22.65 28.31 9.45
C GLN A 872 22.42 27.66 10.83
N VAL A 873 21.29 28.00 11.45
CA VAL A 873 20.90 27.51 12.78
C VAL A 873 19.62 26.67 12.72
N PHE A 874 19.68 25.43 13.21
CA PHE A 874 18.57 24.50 13.38
C PHE A 874 18.12 24.43 14.85
N VAL A 875 16.80 24.34 15.10
CA VAL A 875 16.22 24.13 16.43
C VAL A 875 15.08 23.11 16.37
N ASP A 876 15.02 22.17 17.32
CA ASP A 876 13.97 21.15 17.45
C ASP A 876 13.23 21.30 18.79
N LEU A 877 11.90 21.40 18.75
CA LEU A 877 11.04 21.67 19.90
C LEU A 877 10.19 20.43 20.26
N GLY A 878 10.55 19.77 21.37
CA GLY A 878 10.11 18.41 21.69
C GLY A 878 11.06 17.37 21.07
N SER A 879 12.37 17.57 21.24
CA SER A 879 13.40 16.83 20.51
C SER A 879 13.59 15.37 20.93
N GLY A 880 12.89 14.89 21.97
CA GLY A 880 13.00 13.53 22.47
C GLY A 880 14.44 13.17 22.86
N VAL A 881 14.97 12.07 22.32
CA VAL A 881 16.37 11.64 22.52
C VAL A 881 17.39 12.39 21.64
N GLY A 882 16.94 13.36 20.83
CA GLY A 882 17.81 14.26 20.05
C GLY A 882 18.18 13.80 18.63
N ASN A 883 17.60 12.72 18.10
CA ASN A 883 17.98 12.13 16.80
C ASN A 883 18.10 13.16 15.65
N VAL A 884 17.11 14.04 15.50
CA VAL A 884 17.10 15.05 14.42
C VAL A 884 18.19 16.11 14.63
N VAL A 885 18.43 16.52 15.88
CA VAL A 885 19.47 17.49 16.27
C VAL A 885 20.86 16.96 15.90
N LEU A 886 21.10 15.67 16.19
CA LEU A 886 22.35 14.98 15.85
C LEU A 886 22.50 14.81 14.33
N GLN A 887 21.42 14.49 13.61
CA GLN A 887 21.46 14.39 12.15
C GLN A 887 21.75 15.73 11.49
N ALA A 888 21.08 16.82 11.88
CA ALA A 888 21.33 18.16 11.34
C ALA A 888 22.81 18.57 11.54
N ALA A 889 23.36 18.34 12.73
CA ALA A 889 24.77 18.59 13.01
C ALA A 889 25.73 17.69 12.20
N LEU A 890 25.39 16.43 11.93
CA LEU A 890 26.25 15.52 11.16
C LEU A 890 26.18 15.77 9.66
N GLU A 891 24.98 15.83 9.10
CA GLU A 891 24.70 15.90 7.67
C GLU A 891 24.94 17.31 7.11
N VAL A 892 24.26 18.31 7.67
CA VAL A 892 24.36 19.72 7.25
C VAL A 892 25.61 20.38 7.84
N GLY A 893 26.02 19.99 9.05
CA GLY A 893 27.10 20.67 9.77
C GLY A 893 26.69 22.01 10.40
N CYS A 894 25.40 22.28 10.49
CA CYS A 894 24.86 23.50 11.08
C CYS A 894 24.96 23.51 12.61
N GLU A 895 24.84 24.69 13.21
CA GLU A 895 24.58 24.82 14.64
C GLU A 895 23.18 24.25 14.95
N SER A 896 23.09 23.31 15.89
CA SER A 896 21.91 22.45 16.06
C SER A 896 21.47 22.38 17.53
N TRP A 897 20.22 22.75 17.80
CA TRP A 897 19.64 22.78 19.15
C TRP A 897 18.42 21.87 19.26
N GLY A 898 18.28 21.18 20.39
CA GLY A 898 17.05 20.49 20.79
C GLY A 898 16.58 20.93 22.17
N CYS A 899 15.28 20.93 22.41
CA CYS A 899 14.71 21.11 23.74
C CYS A 899 13.67 20.03 24.06
N GLU A 900 13.81 19.41 25.23
CA GLU A 900 12.96 18.32 25.71
C GLU A 900 12.73 18.45 27.23
N MET A 901 11.53 18.05 27.71
CA MET A 901 11.15 18.09 29.12
C MET A 901 11.08 16.70 29.78
N MET A 902 10.85 15.63 29.01
CA MET A 902 10.77 14.26 29.54
C MET A 902 12.11 13.80 30.11
N GLU A 903 12.16 13.50 31.41
CA GLU A 903 13.39 13.13 32.12
C GLU A 903 14.12 11.93 31.47
N ASN A 904 13.40 10.85 31.15
CA ASN A 904 14.00 9.68 30.49
C ASN A 904 14.57 10.01 29.10
N ALA A 905 13.87 10.84 28.32
CA ALA A 905 14.31 11.24 26.99
C ALA A 905 15.57 12.10 27.07
N CYS A 906 15.58 13.11 27.97
CA CYS A 906 16.76 13.94 28.23
C CYS A 906 17.95 13.17 28.80
N ASN A 907 17.73 12.12 29.59
CA ASN A 907 18.81 11.26 30.08
C ASN A 907 19.44 10.47 28.94
N LEU A 908 18.62 9.86 28.08
CA LEU A 908 19.07 9.14 26.89
C LEU A 908 19.71 10.08 25.85
N ALA A 909 19.21 11.31 25.69
CA ALA A 909 19.77 12.31 24.78
C ALA A 909 21.21 12.71 25.17
N GLU A 910 21.50 12.82 26.47
CA GLU A 910 22.83 13.16 27.00
C GLU A 910 23.80 11.96 26.99
N GLU A 911 23.31 10.72 27.03
CA GLU A 911 24.11 9.53 26.70
C GLU A 911 24.41 9.49 25.18
N GLN A 912 23.36 9.67 24.36
CA GLN A 912 23.45 9.61 22.90
C GLN A 912 24.39 10.68 22.34
N LYS A 913 24.40 11.90 22.91
CA LYS A 913 25.33 12.98 22.57
C LYS A 913 26.81 12.62 22.81
N LYS A 914 27.11 11.80 23.83
CA LYS A 914 28.48 11.37 24.15
C LYS A 914 28.98 10.32 23.16
N GLU A 915 28.17 9.27 22.92
CA GLU A 915 28.49 8.26 21.90
C GLU A 915 28.55 8.90 20.50
N PHE A 916 27.70 9.89 20.19
CA PHE A 916 27.79 10.68 18.96
C PHE A 916 29.14 11.39 18.80
N ALA A 917 29.63 12.06 19.84
CA ALA A 917 30.94 12.71 19.81
C ALA A 917 32.09 11.69 19.67
N ALA A 918 31.99 10.55 20.36
CA ALA A 918 32.95 9.45 20.24
C ALA A 918 32.96 8.84 18.84
N ARG A 919 31.79 8.58 18.23
CA ARG A 919 31.62 8.05 16.87
C ARG A 919 32.07 9.05 15.81
N CYS A 920 31.78 10.34 15.96
CA CYS A 920 32.32 11.39 15.08
C CYS A 920 33.85 11.42 15.11
N ARG A 921 34.47 11.36 16.30
CA ARG A 921 35.93 11.23 16.44
C ARG A 921 36.45 9.95 15.79
N LEU A 922 35.78 8.81 16.01
CA LEU A 922 36.16 7.49 15.50
C LEU A 922 36.15 7.44 13.96
N TRP A 923 35.09 7.95 13.33
CA TRP A 923 34.98 8.11 11.88
C TRP A 923 35.86 9.24 11.33
N GLY A 924 36.33 10.17 12.17
CA GLY A 924 37.13 11.31 11.74
C GLY A 924 36.30 12.39 11.03
N ILE A 925 34.99 12.41 11.26
CA ILE A 925 34.05 13.38 10.70
C ILE A 925 33.77 14.47 11.74
N SER A 926 33.84 15.74 11.33
CA SER A 926 33.43 16.88 12.17
C SER A 926 31.93 17.13 12.01
N PRO A 927 31.11 17.04 13.06
CA PRO A 927 29.77 17.59 13.06
C PRO A 927 29.83 19.13 13.22
N GLY A 928 28.67 19.77 13.11
CA GLY A 928 28.40 21.10 13.65
C GLY A 928 28.20 21.07 15.18
N GLU A 929 27.89 22.23 15.77
CA GLU A 929 27.70 22.36 17.21
C GLU A 929 26.36 21.76 17.66
N VAL A 930 26.36 20.98 18.75
CA VAL A 930 25.18 20.25 19.27
C VAL A 930 24.81 20.73 20.67
N HIS A 931 23.59 21.23 20.82
CA HIS A 931 23.01 21.69 22.08
C HIS A 931 21.72 20.92 22.37
N LEU A 932 21.60 20.38 23.59
CA LEU A 932 20.42 19.64 24.03
C LEU A 932 20.02 20.19 25.40
N GLU A 933 18.88 20.86 25.45
CA GLU A 933 18.43 21.71 26.56
C GLU A 933 17.26 21.07 27.30
N ARG A 934 17.47 20.71 28.57
CA ARG A 934 16.41 20.14 29.42
C ARG A 934 15.46 21.25 29.91
N GLY A 935 14.17 21.10 29.64
CA GLY A 935 13.11 21.95 30.18
C GLY A 935 11.96 22.19 29.21
N ASP A 936 11.02 23.04 29.62
CA ASP A 936 9.94 23.51 28.76
C ASP A 936 10.45 24.61 27.82
N PHE A 937 10.39 24.37 26.51
CA PHE A 937 10.83 25.32 25.48
C PHE A 937 10.11 26.68 25.53
N ARG A 938 8.92 26.78 26.13
CA ARG A 938 8.21 28.05 26.37
C ARG A 938 8.89 28.93 27.42
N SER A 939 9.81 28.37 28.20
CA SER A 939 10.48 29.05 29.33
C SER A 939 12.01 28.90 29.39
N ASN A 940 12.59 27.90 28.73
CA ASN A 940 14.04 27.70 28.68
C ASN A 940 14.73 28.92 28.02
N ALA A 941 15.48 29.68 28.83
CA ALA A 941 16.08 30.94 28.39
C ALA A 941 17.18 30.81 27.31
N PRO A 942 18.04 29.76 27.30
CA PRO A 942 18.86 29.42 26.13
C PRO A 942 18.07 29.26 24.83
N VAL A 943 17.03 28.41 24.82
CA VAL A 943 16.18 28.13 23.65
C VAL A 943 15.48 29.40 23.15
N GLN A 944 14.91 30.18 24.07
CA GLN A 944 14.29 31.48 23.78
C GLN A 944 15.26 32.54 23.22
N ARG A 945 16.59 32.37 23.36
CA ARG A 945 17.59 33.21 22.69
C ARG A 945 17.95 32.73 21.28
N VAL A 946 18.09 31.42 21.07
CA VAL A 946 18.45 30.88 19.75
C VAL A 946 17.29 30.96 18.75
N LEU A 947 16.04 30.76 19.18
CA LEU A 947 14.85 30.87 18.32
C LEU A 947 14.74 32.23 17.60
N LYS A 948 15.26 33.32 18.19
CA LYS A 948 15.27 34.66 17.58
C LYS A 948 16.24 34.81 16.40
N ARG A 949 17.15 33.86 16.22
CA ARG A 949 18.10 33.79 15.09
C ARG A 949 18.01 32.49 14.27
N ALA A 950 17.18 31.53 14.67
CA ALA A 950 16.99 30.24 14.00
C ALA A 950 16.60 30.42 12.52
N ASP A 951 17.22 29.64 11.63
CA ASP A 951 16.87 29.56 10.21
C ASP A 951 15.75 28.57 9.99
N VAL A 952 15.84 27.42 10.67
CA VAL A 952 14.87 26.33 10.58
C VAL A 952 14.51 25.87 11.99
N VAL A 953 13.21 25.71 12.24
CA VAL A 953 12.66 25.21 13.51
C VAL A 953 11.75 24.03 13.21
N LEU A 954 12.04 22.87 13.80
CA LEU A 954 11.17 21.68 13.76
C LEU A 954 10.26 21.64 14.98
N VAL A 955 9.02 21.20 14.78
CA VAL A 955 8.07 20.87 15.85
C VAL A 955 7.27 19.63 15.47
N ASN A 956 7.49 18.49 16.13
CA ASN A 956 6.67 17.28 15.94
C ASN A 956 5.31 17.40 16.66
N ASN A 957 4.47 18.35 16.23
CA ASN A 957 3.18 18.64 16.85
C ASN A 957 2.07 17.60 16.56
N GLN A 958 2.42 16.39 16.13
CA GLN A 958 1.45 15.34 15.76
C GLN A 958 0.59 14.89 16.95
N ALA A 959 1.14 14.86 18.17
CA ALA A 959 0.39 14.53 19.39
C ALA A 959 -0.01 15.74 20.24
N PHE A 960 0.53 16.94 19.96
CA PHE A 960 0.35 18.11 20.82
C PHE A 960 -1.10 18.60 20.90
N THR A 961 -1.48 19.07 22.09
CA THR A 961 -2.77 19.67 22.43
C THR A 961 -2.97 21.01 21.72
N SER A 962 -4.23 21.45 21.59
CA SER A 962 -4.54 22.76 20.97
C SER A 962 -3.88 23.92 21.73
N GLN A 963 -3.86 23.87 23.07
CA GLN A 963 -3.24 24.91 23.90
C GLN A 963 -1.72 25.03 23.64
N LEU A 964 -1.01 23.91 23.52
CA LEU A 964 0.43 23.95 23.23
C LEU A 964 0.71 24.46 21.81
N ASN A 965 -0.16 24.15 20.83
CA ASN A 965 -0.10 24.74 19.50
C ASN A 965 -0.37 26.26 19.53
N ASP A 966 -1.35 26.73 20.30
CA ASP A 966 -1.62 28.18 20.46
C ASP A 966 -0.45 28.92 21.15
N ASP A 967 0.23 28.27 22.10
CA ASP A 967 1.44 28.79 22.74
C ASP A 967 2.60 28.90 21.73
N LEU A 968 2.78 27.89 20.88
CA LEU A 968 3.77 27.89 19.79
C LEU A 968 3.50 29.01 18.76
N VAL A 969 2.24 29.24 18.34
CA VAL A 969 1.90 30.36 17.44
C VAL A 969 2.27 31.73 18.05
N ARG A 970 2.19 31.88 19.39
CA ARG A 970 2.66 33.09 20.07
C ARG A 970 4.19 33.17 20.11
N MET A 971 4.90 32.06 20.27
CA MET A 971 6.37 32.03 20.17
C MET A 971 6.88 32.39 18.77
N PHE A 972 6.16 31.99 17.70
CA PHE A 972 6.56 32.31 16.32
C PHE A 972 6.59 33.81 16.01
N LEU A 973 5.92 34.65 16.80
CA LEU A 973 6.00 36.11 16.66
C LEU A 973 7.44 36.64 16.78
N ASP A 974 8.23 36.05 17.67
CA ASP A 974 9.62 36.40 17.99
C ASP A 974 10.65 35.82 16.98
N PHE A 975 10.23 35.01 16.01
CA PHE A 975 11.13 34.38 15.03
C PHE A 975 11.50 35.37 13.92
N LYS A 976 12.72 35.26 13.38
CA LYS A 976 13.19 36.16 12.29
C LYS A 976 12.35 35.98 11.01
N PRO A 977 12.05 37.06 10.26
CA PRO A 977 11.47 36.94 8.91
C PRO A 977 12.31 36.02 8.02
N GLY A 978 11.64 35.20 7.21
CA GLY A 978 12.26 34.15 6.38
C GLY A 978 12.54 32.82 7.10
N CYS A 979 12.45 32.76 8.44
CA CYS A 979 12.58 31.51 9.21
C CYS A 979 11.57 30.44 8.73
N LYS A 980 12.01 29.19 8.67
CA LYS A 980 11.22 28.03 8.21
C LYS A 980 10.80 27.17 9.39
N ILE A 981 9.50 27.03 9.60
CA ILE A 981 8.91 26.22 10.67
C ILE A 981 8.36 24.95 10.04
N VAL A 982 8.90 23.80 10.42
CA VAL A 982 8.51 22.47 9.93
C VAL A 982 7.62 21.81 10.97
N SER A 983 6.44 21.34 10.57
CA SER A 983 5.49 20.69 11.49
C SER A 983 4.63 19.64 10.81
N LEU A 984 4.09 18.67 11.55
CA LEU A 984 3.24 17.63 10.96
C LEU A 984 1.77 18.05 10.84
N LYS A 985 1.33 18.98 11.69
CA LYS A 985 0.05 19.68 11.59
C LYS A 985 0.25 21.17 11.30
N SER A 986 -0.62 21.72 10.46
CA SER A 986 -0.68 23.16 10.16
C SER A 986 -1.02 23.97 11.42
N PHE A 987 -0.35 25.10 11.60
CA PHE A 987 -0.66 26.13 12.60
C PHE A 987 -1.66 27.19 12.09
N VAL A 988 -2.23 27.00 10.90
CA VAL A 988 -3.20 27.89 10.25
C VAL A 988 -4.47 27.10 9.93
N HIS A 989 -5.64 27.67 10.23
CA HIS A 989 -6.93 26.99 10.04
C HIS A 989 -7.48 27.15 8.61
N ASP A 990 -8.05 26.07 8.06
CA ASP A 990 -8.50 26.00 6.66
C ASP A 990 -9.69 26.95 6.39
N HIS A 991 -9.60 27.77 5.33
CA HIS A 991 -10.48 28.93 5.10
C HIS A 991 -11.96 28.60 4.79
N LYS A 992 -12.36 27.32 4.80
CA LYS A 992 -13.75 26.89 4.53
C LYS A 992 -14.75 27.30 5.63
N SER A 993 -14.26 27.72 6.80
CA SER A 993 -15.07 28.22 7.93
C SER A 993 -14.97 29.76 8.13
N ALA A 994 -14.59 30.51 7.09
CA ALA A 994 -14.25 31.94 7.16
C ALA A 994 -15.43 32.92 7.44
N SER A 995 -16.56 32.46 8.01
CA SER A 995 -17.62 33.36 8.49
C SER A 995 -17.45 33.84 9.94
N HIS A 996 -16.52 33.25 10.71
CA HIS A 996 -16.36 33.57 12.15
C HIS A 996 -14.94 33.85 12.65
N ASN A 997 -13.87 33.32 12.05
CA ASN A 997 -12.49 33.59 12.49
C ASN A 997 -11.80 34.67 11.65
N ILE A 998 -11.99 35.94 12.03
CA ILE A 998 -11.25 37.10 11.49
C ILE A 998 -9.87 37.28 12.17
N ASN A 999 -9.62 36.57 13.27
CA ASN A 999 -8.46 36.77 14.15
C ASN A 999 -7.48 35.56 14.19
N ASP A 1000 -7.35 34.79 13.10
CA ASP A 1000 -6.30 33.75 13.02
C ASP A 1000 -4.92 34.40 12.86
N VAL A 1001 -4.18 34.47 13.98
CA VAL A 1001 -2.83 35.05 14.04
C VAL A 1001 -1.85 34.28 13.16
N GLY A 1002 -1.96 32.95 13.09
CA GLY A 1002 -1.10 32.10 12.27
C GLY A 1002 -1.18 32.49 10.79
N SER A 1003 -2.40 32.65 10.28
CA SER A 1003 -2.64 33.08 8.88
C SER A 1003 -1.99 34.42 8.52
N THR A 1004 -1.85 35.30 9.52
CA THR A 1004 -1.27 36.64 9.37
C THR A 1004 0.26 36.62 9.35
N ILE A 1005 0.90 35.69 10.08
CA ILE A 1005 2.36 35.70 10.31
C ILE A 1005 3.14 34.60 9.57
N LEU A 1006 2.45 33.61 8.99
CA LEU A 1006 3.03 32.49 8.24
C LEU A 1006 2.53 32.44 6.79
N ASP A 1007 3.40 32.07 5.84
CA ASP A 1007 3.01 31.49 4.55
C ASP A 1007 3.27 29.98 4.58
N VAL A 1008 2.22 29.17 4.46
CA VAL A 1008 2.27 27.71 4.70
C VAL A 1008 2.27 26.93 3.39
N GLU A 1009 3.28 26.08 3.21
CA GLU A 1009 3.33 25.07 2.15
C GLU A 1009 3.05 23.69 2.75
N THR A 1010 1.92 23.07 2.36
CA THR A 1010 1.57 21.71 2.80
C THR A 1010 2.11 20.67 1.82
N LEU A 1011 2.95 19.78 2.34
CA LEU A 1011 3.67 18.74 1.60
C LEU A 1011 3.27 17.34 2.09
N ARG A 1012 3.79 16.31 1.42
CA ARG A 1012 3.61 14.90 1.78
C ARG A 1012 4.93 14.17 1.91
N TYR A 1013 4.95 13.17 2.79
CA TYR A 1013 6.02 12.18 2.93
C TYR A 1013 5.49 10.78 2.60
N PRO A 1014 6.31 9.88 2.00
CA PRO A 1014 5.94 8.51 1.66
C PRO A 1014 5.99 7.57 2.89
N GLU A 1015 5.75 6.29 2.66
CA GLU A 1015 5.91 5.23 3.66
C GLU A 1015 7.36 5.19 4.21
N GLY A 1016 7.54 4.86 5.50
CA GLY A 1016 8.87 4.73 6.13
C GLY A 1016 9.57 6.03 6.58
N TYR A 1017 8.86 7.15 6.69
CA TYR A 1017 9.42 8.45 7.12
C TYR A 1017 9.22 8.77 8.62
N VAL A 1018 8.35 8.06 9.34
CA VAL A 1018 8.03 8.26 10.77
C VAL A 1018 7.87 6.90 11.49
N SER A 1019 8.17 6.82 12.80
CA SER A 1019 8.24 5.52 13.49
C SER A 1019 6.90 4.95 13.97
N TRP A 1020 5.82 5.74 14.03
CA TRP A 1020 4.51 5.33 14.55
C TRP A 1020 3.49 4.87 13.49
N THR A 1021 3.80 5.03 12.20
CA THR A 1021 2.94 4.54 11.10
C THR A 1021 3.79 4.17 9.89
N GLY A 1022 3.45 3.05 9.26
CA GLY A 1022 4.04 2.68 7.97
C GLY A 1022 3.51 3.54 6.82
N ALA A 1023 2.30 4.10 6.94
CA ALA A 1023 1.63 4.82 5.87
C ALA A 1023 2.23 6.22 5.59
N ALA A 1024 2.10 6.66 4.33
CA ALA A 1024 2.40 8.01 3.89
C ALA A 1024 1.55 9.06 4.65
N GLY A 1025 2.06 10.29 4.76
CA GLY A 1025 1.42 11.36 5.53
C GLY A 1025 1.69 12.76 4.99
N SER A 1026 1.27 13.77 5.76
CA SER A 1026 1.45 15.18 5.42
C SER A 1026 2.31 15.91 6.44
N PHE A 1027 2.99 16.95 5.98
CA PHE A 1027 3.70 17.93 6.82
C PHE A 1027 3.59 19.32 6.22
N CYS A 1028 3.98 20.34 6.97
CA CYS A 1028 3.92 21.74 6.59
C CYS A 1028 5.32 22.35 6.69
N ILE A 1029 5.70 23.16 5.69
CA ILE A 1029 6.82 24.11 5.78
C ILE A 1029 6.20 25.50 5.81
N SER A 1030 6.24 26.15 6.96
CA SER A 1030 5.69 27.50 7.16
C SER A 1030 6.82 28.53 7.15
N THR A 1031 6.75 29.51 6.26
CA THR A 1031 7.72 30.61 6.20
C THR A 1031 7.22 31.79 7.03
N ARG A 1032 8.07 32.30 7.93
CA ARG A 1032 7.76 33.47 8.75
C ARG A 1032 7.80 34.76 7.90
N LYS A 1033 6.70 35.52 7.91
CA LYS A 1033 6.54 36.83 7.23
C LYS A 1033 7.35 37.96 7.88
#